data_AF-A0A925B5L6-F1
#
_entry.id   AF-A0A925B5L6-F1
#
_cell.length_a   1.000
_cell.length_b   1.000
_cell.length_c   1.000
_cell.angle_alpha   90.00
_cell.angle_beta   90.00
_cell.angle_gamma   90.00
#
_symmetry.space_group_name_H-M   'P 1'
#
loop_
_entity.id
_entity.type
_entity.pdbx_description
1 polymer ?
#
loop_
_entity_poly.entity_id
_entity_poly.type
_entity_poly.pdbx_seq_one_letter_code
_entity_poly.pdbx_strand_id
1 'polypeptide(L)'
;MKTDNKDKYMTKKLSSLKYKRQIKNGDDERGAATIIALLVMALLMVFVTLAVSRTTAETRIMVNDTSEGRTFTAAEASLEVMTRNFIKVFDFGNLNPTTANLTAINAATPPGFNQFDFVQNIRVLGDRQQVVLPDGVLQGLQATRSSWQINTVATDRTTNTQVQLRREYYNNLVPIFQFGIFYNENLEVHPGPRFDFGGRVHTNANLFLRGGTGIYFSSRVSAKGQILTNIMRNGTTSTNDNIFVKNNAGVDVQLRHNMGSALSSPAIGPNLFAVANDPEVADLQPVYRNATWDANKALFDGNLLSDQSELKLPLRSTNLGYIELIKRGRNVGDLAKNAAGVVVPVTATVTSQDNPIVVRERFTNKAGIRISLSDSKAKLPGCASGTGTDAVTTPCGIRLDGNPDGATAPTAGGNNGYMPRPMKLNATDLTFNYQATQLNGDRFNVDANGNRVLTGREVWIKAELVDYNPDTQSLTTRDVTEDILSLGVTEAAPCTNVLPIIPVVVPPVVLAPIGGVFQIETNNYCANSSNDFSNDGVNRNGTDQRSIIELQRFTIQGSEIRSVSGSSNNSANNNPFFLTWIQNVTVPLTNIPIVTTPNYNVVLTNQDLIGPTTTPTTTNRINTGFLDNDLHKKVAYIGAEGLALRKSWIVPFPIEIFDPREGLYNQGITINTVYPNGQLPRAGVMSVVQINAGNLRRFLNGEFNDKFQPNRTTGAPFNGRSIRHTDVPQNTGWVVSVSDRRGDFDFDGEYDMEDVYGNNDGTLQPGEDVNKNGILEADYANEAVRYTGTTEGTAALASSVYTPDRAATVDHPYYRRAVRLVNAARIPGIYNATIPDNTRGFTFASENGVYTLGNVNSTGITTQAIVPTPSTFYQPQDTTTHVPAAIIGDAVTILSNSWSDANSFRYPFAVNSRQATETTTRFAMIGGMAVSSNNNTPNQGGGDQRLGGGVHNFKRFLENWGNVRLNYTGSLINLYSARNNNGTYKPTTGVYNAPNRNWVFDSTFLDPNRLPPGTPFIQFLQLTGFERINN
;
A
#
# COMPACT_ATOMS: atom_id res chain seq x y z
N MET A 1 -14.72 55.26 -46.12
CA MET A 1 -16.15 55.67 -46.02
C MET A 1 -16.40 55.95 -44.55
N LYS A 2 -16.66 57.17 -44.10
CA LYS A 2 -17.63 58.19 -44.54
C LYS A 2 -16.97 59.59 -44.38
N THR A 3 -16.84 60.43 -45.42
CA THR A 3 -17.78 61.52 -45.82
C THR A 3 -18.42 62.22 -44.61
N ASP A 4 -18.35 63.53 -44.38
CA ASP A 4 -18.38 64.69 -45.29
C ASP A 4 -17.85 65.97 -44.59
N ASN A 5 -16.94 66.68 -45.25
CA ASN A 5 -17.11 68.03 -45.84
C ASN A 5 -18.14 69.04 -45.25
N LYS A 6 -17.70 70.26 -44.86
CA LYS A 6 -17.96 71.57 -45.57
C LYS A 6 -17.86 72.86 -44.72
N ASP A 7 -17.10 73.80 -45.29
CA ASP A 7 -17.35 75.24 -45.54
C ASP A 7 -17.73 76.26 -44.45
N LYS A 8 -16.96 77.36 -44.36
CA LYS A 8 -17.31 78.79 -44.67
C LYS A 8 -16.42 79.80 -43.91
N TYR A 9 -15.50 80.50 -44.57
CA TYR A 9 -15.63 81.82 -45.24
C TYR A 9 -16.04 83.01 -44.33
N MET A 10 -15.22 84.07 -44.29
CA MET A 10 -15.60 85.40 -44.84
C MET A 10 -14.46 86.44 -44.77
N THR A 11 -14.03 86.83 -45.96
CA THR A 11 -13.24 88.00 -46.35
C THR A 11 -14.11 89.25 -46.39
N LYS A 12 -13.57 90.45 -46.16
CA LYS A 12 -13.92 91.62 -47.00
C LYS A 12 -12.92 92.77 -46.92
N LYS A 13 -12.35 93.11 -48.08
CA LYS A 13 -11.84 94.43 -48.45
C LYS A 13 -12.67 94.86 -49.67
N LEU A 14 -13.20 96.08 -49.69
CA LEU A 14 -13.78 96.67 -50.88
C LEU A 14 -13.46 98.17 -50.88
N SER A 15 -12.48 98.55 -51.69
CA SER A 15 -12.50 99.75 -52.52
C SER A 15 -11.17 99.90 -53.26
N SER A 16 -11.31 99.89 -54.58
CA SER A 16 -10.37 100.37 -55.57
C SER A 16 -10.18 101.89 -55.46
N LEU A 17 -9.01 102.43 -55.80
CA LEU A 17 -8.90 103.35 -56.95
C LEU A 17 -7.46 103.82 -57.25
N LYS A 18 -7.26 103.91 -58.56
CA LYS A 18 -6.12 104.27 -59.41
C LYS A 18 -5.18 105.42 -58.97
N TYR A 19 -3.92 105.16 -59.31
CA TYR A 19 -2.74 106.00 -59.61
C TYR A 19 -2.94 107.50 -59.99
N LYS A 20 -2.30 108.44 -59.23
CA LYS A 20 -1.16 109.31 -59.66
C LYS A 20 -0.69 110.34 -58.59
N ARG A 21 0.61 110.28 -58.28
CA ARG A 21 1.67 111.33 -58.10
C ARG A 21 1.46 112.54 -57.13
N GLN A 22 2.28 112.65 -56.07
CA GLN A 22 3.39 113.63 -55.90
C GLN A 22 4.05 113.63 -54.49
N ILE A 23 5.39 113.49 -54.51
CA ILE A 23 6.53 113.86 -53.63
C ILE A 23 6.27 114.58 -52.27
N LYS A 24 6.93 114.11 -51.20
CA LYS A 24 7.71 114.93 -50.21
C LYS A 24 8.70 114.07 -49.37
N ASN A 25 9.91 114.61 -49.17
CA ASN A 25 11.13 114.00 -48.61
C ASN A 25 11.23 113.99 -47.06
N GLY A 26 12.16 113.13 -46.56
CA GLY A 26 13.07 113.34 -45.40
C GLY A 26 12.55 112.89 -44.03
N ASP A 27 13.32 112.30 -43.09
CA ASP A 27 14.74 111.93 -42.99
C ASP A 27 14.93 110.86 -41.87
N ASP A 28 16.13 110.26 -41.82
CA ASP A 28 16.62 109.12 -41.02
C ASP A 28 16.31 109.05 -39.49
N GLU A 29 15.92 107.85 -38.99
CA GLU A 29 16.09 107.40 -37.59
C GLU A 29 16.87 106.05 -37.55
N ARG A 30 18.19 106.08 -37.32
CA ARG A 30 19.07 104.88 -37.39
C ARG A 30 19.49 104.26 -36.04
N GLY A 31 18.84 104.58 -34.91
CA GLY A 31 19.23 104.07 -33.58
C GLY A 31 18.30 103.02 -32.96
N ALA A 32 16.98 103.10 -33.16
CA ALA A 32 16.00 102.26 -32.46
C ALA A 32 15.91 100.83 -33.02
N ALA A 33 16.16 100.65 -34.32
CA ALA A 33 16.08 99.37 -35.00
C ALA A 33 17.06 98.33 -34.42
N THR A 34 18.26 98.76 -34.03
CA THR A 34 19.32 97.88 -33.52
C THR A 34 19.00 97.36 -32.11
N ILE A 35 18.41 98.19 -31.24
CA ILE A 35 18.02 97.80 -29.88
C ILE A 35 16.80 96.87 -29.90
N ILE A 36 15.80 97.15 -30.73
CA ILE A 36 14.63 96.28 -30.91
C ILE A 36 15.07 94.93 -31.52
N ALA A 37 15.96 94.94 -32.52
CA ALA A 37 16.52 93.71 -33.09
C ALA A 37 17.29 92.88 -32.05
N LEU A 38 18.08 93.51 -31.18
CA LEU A 38 18.79 92.83 -30.08
C LEU A 38 17.84 92.24 -29.03
N LEU A 39 16.80 92.98 -28.64
CA LEU A 39 15.79 92.48 -27.68
C LEU A 39 14.97 91.32 -28.26
N VAL A 40 14.58 91.39 -29.54
CA VAL A 40 13.88 90.30 -30.24
C VAL A 40 14.78 89.08 -30.42
N MET A 41 16.06 89.27 -30.76
CA MET A 41 17.05 88.18 -30.83
C MET A 41 17.27 87.52 -29.47
N ALA A 42 17.36 88.30 -28.38
CA ALA A 42 17.49 87.75 -27.02
C ALA A 42 16.26 86.92 -26.63
N LEU A 43 15.05 87.41 -26.93
CA LEU A 43 13.79 86.69 -26.67
C LEU A 43 13.68 85.40 -27.49
N LEU A 44 14.09 85.43 -28.77
CA LEU A 44 14.16 84.25 -29.63
C LEU A 44 15.19 83.23 -29.14
N MET A 45 16.36 83.67 -28.66
CA MET A 45 17.36 82.78 -28.06
C MET A 45 16.82 82.07 -26.81
N VAL A 46 16.02 82.75 -25.98
CA VAL A 46 15.36 82.12 -24.83
C VAL A 46 14.38 81.03 -25.27
N PHE A 47 13.54 81.30 -26.28
CA PHE A 47 12.62 80.28 -26.82
C PHE A 47 13.33 79.10 -27.48
N VAL A 48 14.42 79.34 -28.23
CA VAL A 48 15.23 78.27 -28.83
C VAL A 48 15.91 77.44 -27.74
N THR A 49 16.45 78.07 -26.70
CA THR A 49 17.07 77.37 -25.56
C THR A 49 16.05 76.51 -24.81
N LEU A 50 14.84 77.04 -24.56
CA LEU A 50 13.75 76.27 -23.95
C LEU A 50 13.29 75.10 -24.83
N ALA A 51 13.18 75.29 -26.14
CA ALA A 51 12.82 74.23 -27.08
C ALA A 51 13.88 73.12 -27.11
N VAL A 52 15.16 73.47 -27.21
CA VAL A 52 16.27 72.51 -27.16
C VAL A 52 16.32 71.79 -25.81
N SER A 53 16.13 72.50 -24.69
CA SER A 53 16.06 71.90 -23.35
C SER A 53 14.91 70.92 -23.22
N ARG A 54 13.74 71.23 -23.79
CA ARG A 54 12.58 70.33 -23.77
C ARG A 54 12.82 69.10 -24.67
N THR A 55 13.30 69.29 -25.89
CA THR A 55 13.58 68.18 -26.82
C THR A 55 14.66 67.25 -26.28
N THR A 56 15.71 67.78 -25.66
CA THR A 56 16.74 66.95 -25.02
C THR A 56 16.21 66.22 -23.78
N ALA A 57 15.32 66.84 -22.98
CA ALA A 57 14.64 66.17 -21.89
C ALA A 57 13.71 65.04 -22.37
N GLU A 58 12.86 65.29 -23.38
CA GLU A 58 11.97 64.28 -23.98
C GLU A 58 12.76 63.13 -24.61
N THR A 59 13.89 63.42 -25.27
CA THR A 59 14.78 62.39 -25.82
C THR A 59 15.42 61.53 -24.72
N ARG A 60 15.87 62.13 -23.62
CA ARG A 60 16.41 61.38 -22.47
C ARG A 60 15.34 60.52 -21.80
N ILE A 61 14.13 61.04 -21.63
CA ILE A 61 12.99 60.29 -21.09
C ILE A 61 12.68 59.10 -21.99
N MET A 62 12.58 59.30 -23.31
CA MET A 62 12.34 58.23 -24.29
C MET A 62 13.44 57.16 -24.27
N VAL A 63 14.72 57.57 -24.18
CA VAL A 63 15.84 56.62 -24.11
C VAL A 63 15.81 55.83 -22.80
N ASN A 64 15.53 56.48 -21.67
CA ASN A 64 15.40 55.80 -20.39
C ASN A 64 14.22 54.83 -20.40
N ASP A 65 13.06 55.25 -20.92
CA ASP A 65 11.86 54.42 -21.04
C ASP A 65 12.09 53.20 -21.96
N THR A 66 12.78 53.42 -23.10
CA THR A 66 13.14 52.33 -24.02
C THR A 66 14.16 51.37 -23.39
N SER A 67 15.15 51.89 -22.68
CA SER A 67 16.17 51.10 -21.96
C SER A 67 15.51 50.27 -20.87
N GLU A 68 14.65 50.89 -20.07
CA GLU A 68 13.88 50.25 -19.02
C GLU A 68 12.98 49.15 -19.56
N GLY A 69 12.23 49.41 -20.64
CA GLY A 69 11.37 48.40 -21.28
C GLY A 69 12.15 47.18 -21.75
N ARG A 70 13.34 47.36 -22.34
CA ARG A 70 14.20 46.24 -22.77
C ARG A 70 14.80 45.48 -21.60
N THR A 71 15.28 46.17 -20.57
CA THR A 71 15.81 45.55 -19.34
C THR A 71 14.72 44.80 -18.59
N PHE A 72 13.48 45.31 -18.58
CA PHE A 72 12.33 44.63 -17.99
C PHE A 72 12.06 43.30 -18.71
N THR A 73 11.99 43.29 -20.05
CA THR A 73 11.82 42.04 -20.83
C THR A 73 12.97 41.06 -20.58
N ALA A 74 14.21 41.54 -20.42
CA ALA A 74 15.35 40.69 -20.08
C ALA A 74 15.20 40.06 -18.67
N ALA A 75 14.77 40.85 -17.69
CA ALA A 75 14.48 40.36 -16.34
C ALA A 75 13.34 39.34 -16.35
N GLU A 76 12.28 39.54 -17.13
CA GLU A 76 11.20 38.57 -17.31
C GLU A 76 11.73 37.26 -17.91
N ALA A 77 12.55 37.34 -18.97
CA ALA A 77 13.13 36.15 -19.58
C ALA A 77 14.02 35.35 -18.59
N SER A 78 14.82 36.05 -17.79
CA SER A 78 15.61 35.44 -16.71
C SER A 78 14.71 34.79 -15.67
N LEU A 79 13.66 35.48 -15.22
CA LEU A 79 12.70 34.96 -14.24
C LEU A 79 12.01 33.70 -14.75
N GLU A 80 11.59 33.65 -16.02
CA GLU A 80 10.97 32.46 -16.63
C GLU A 80 11.95 31.29 -16.79
N VAL A 81 13.22 31.56 -17.11
CA VAL A 81 14.26 30.51 -17.16
C VAL A 81 14.53 29.94 -15.78
N MET A 82 14.66 30.80 -14.76
CA MET A 82 14.80 30.36 -13.37
C MET A 82 13.58 29.56 -12.92
N THR A 83 12.37 30.04 -13.23
CA THR A 83 11.09 29.36 -12.93
C THR A 83 11.08 27.95 -13.50
N ARG A 84 11.33 27.82 -14.80
CA ARG A 84 11.33 26.54 -15.50
C ARG A 84 12.36 25.59 -14.91
N ASN A 85 13.58 26.06 -14.66
CA ASN A 85 14.65 25.22 -14.14
C ASN A 85 14.39 24.80 -12.69
N PHE A 86 13.77 25.67 -11.88
CA PHE A 86 13.36 25.34 -10.52
C PHE A 86 12.23 24.30 -10.48
N ILE A 87 11.20 24.45 -11.30
CA ILE A 87 10.12 23.44 -11.43
C ILE A 87 10.71 22.08 -11.82
N LYS A 88 11.66 22.07 -12.77
CA LYS A 88 12.35 20.84 -13.18
C LYS A 88 13.06 20.13 -12.02
N VAL A 89 13.56 20.83 -11.00
CA VAL A 89 14.21 20.17 -9.85
C VAL A 89 13.24 19.27 -9.10
N PHE A 90 11.96 19.67 -9.00
CA PHE A 90 10.91 18.85 -8.41
C PHE A 90 10.42 17.75 -9.36
N ASP A 91 10.39 18.02 -10.67
CA ASP A 91 10.10 17.01 -11.70
C ASP A 91 11.21 15.95 -11.83
N PHE A 92 12.44 16.25 -11.42
CA PHE A 92 13.54 15.29 -11.34
C PHE A 92 13.77 14.78 -9.91
N GLY A 93 12.81 15.01 -9.01
CA GLY A 93 12.70 14.24 -7.78
C GLY A 93 13.27 14.80 -6.49
N ASN A 94 13.82 16.01 -6.53
CA ASN A 94 14.30 16.63 -5.32
C ASN A 94 13.15 17.38 -4.63
N LEU A 95 12.46 16.69 -3.71
CA LEU A 95 11.50 17.34 -2.79
C LEU A 95 12.16 18.43 -1.93
N ASN A 96 13.47 18.29 -1.72
CA ASN A 96 14.35 19.26 -1.09
C ASN A 96 15.48 19.56 -2.09
N PRO A 97 15.40 20.68 -2.83
CA PRO A 97 16.49 21.11 -3.70
C PRO A 97 17.83 21.15 -2.96
N THR A 98 18.84 20.46 -3.48
CA THR A 98 20.19 20.48 -2.91
C THR A 98 20.90 21.80 -3.23
N THR A 99 21.96 22.14 -2.48
CA THR A 99 22.79 23.31 -2.77
C THR A 99 23.34 23.30 -4.21
N ALA A 100 23.67 22.13 -4.75
CA ALA A 100 24.12 21.98 -6.14
C ALA A 100 23.01 22.35 -7.15
N ASN A 101 21.75 21.94 -6.89
CA ASN A 101 20.63 22.32 -7.74
C ASN A 101 20.40 23.84 -7.73
N LEU A 102 20.41 24.44 -6.54
CA LEU A 102 20.21 25.89 -6.40
C LEU A 102 21.33 26.68 -7.11
N THR A 103 22.58 26.22 -7.00
CA THR A 103 23.73 26.83 -7.68
C THR A 103 23.59 26.74 -9.19
N ALA A 104 23.18 25.58 -9.73
CA ALA A 104 22.98 25.40 -11.17
C ALA A 104 21.87 26.31 -11.72
N ILE A 105 20.79 26.53 -10.97
CA ILE A 105 19.72 27.43 -11.39
C ILE A 105 20.18 28.89 -11.37
N ASN A 106 20.90 29.31 -10.32
CA ASN A 106 21.42 30.68 -10.20
C ASN A 106 22.49 31.02 -11.25
N ALA A 107 23.04 30.03 -11.95
CA ALA A 107 24.02 30.23 -13.02
C ALA A 107 23.39 30.25 -14.43
N ALA A 108 22.10 29.92 -14.56
CA ALA A 108 21.46 29.71 -15.85
C ALA A 108 20.89 31.03 -16.42
N THR A 109 21.59 31.60 -17.40
CA THR A 109 21.15 32.82 -18.08
C THR A 109 20.16 32.53 -19.22
N PRO A 110 19.25 33.46 -19.54
CA PRO A 110 18.29 33.28 -20.64
C PRO A 110 18.97 33.34 -22.02
N PRO A 111 18.73 32.36 -22.92
CA PRO A 111 19.27 32.39 -24.27
C PRO A 111 18.80 33.63 -25.06
N GLY A 112 19.71 34.25 -25.81
CA GLY A 112 19.39 35.41 -26.66
C GLY A 112 19.50 36.79 -25.99
N PHE A 113 19.87 36.86 -24.71
CA PHE A 113 19.98 38.11 -23.94
C PHE A 113 21.45 38.46 -23.58
N ASN A 114 22.39 38.24 -24.49
CA ASN A 114 23.84 38.39 -24.24
C ASN A 114 24.29 39.83 -23.92
N GLN A 115 23.44 40.83 -24.16
CA GLN A 115 23.68 42.24 -23.84
C GLN A 115 23.34 42.62 -22.39
N PHE A 116 22.82 41.69 -21.59
CA PHE A 116 22.46 41.92 -20.19
C PHE A 116 23.30 41.05 -19.26
N ASP A 117 23.58 41.58 -18.07
CA ASP A 117 24.09 40.82 -16.94
C ASP A 117 22.95 40.45 -15.99
N PHE A 118 23.00 39.22 -15.45
CA PHE A 118 21.97 38.70 -14.57
C PHE A 118 22.55 38.37 -13.19
N VAL A 119 21.94 38.91 -12.14
CA VAL A 119 22.13 38.44 -10.76
C VAL A 119 20.90 37.65 -10.37
N GLN A 120 21.08 36.38 -10.05
CA GLN A 120 20.01 35.43 -9.82
C GLN A 120 20.15 34.83 -8.41
N ASN A 121 19.04 34.75 -7.66
CA ASN A 121 19.05 34.18 -6.33
C ASN A 121 17.74 33.43 -6.03
N ILE A 122 17.88 32.22 -5.48
CA ILE A 122 16.77 31.42 -4.95
C ILE A 122 17.00 31.20 -3.47
N ARG A 123 15.96 31.37 -2.66
CA ARG A 123 15.98 31.08 -1.22
C ARG A 123 14.66 30.53 -0.72
N VAL A 124 14.72 29.79 0.38
CA VAL A 124 13.54 29.40 1.17
C VAL A 124 13.17 30.55 2.13
N LEU A 125 11.88 30.83 2.31
CA LEU A 125 11.38 31.98 3.09
C LEU A 125 11.03 31.64 4.55
N GLY A 126 11.47 30.49 5.05
CA GLY A 126 11.27 30.06 6.44
C GLY A 126 10.95 28.57 6.55
N ASP A 127 10.57 28.15 7.76
CA ASP A 127 10.22 26.76 8.05
C ASP A 127 8.89 26.37 7.39
N ARG A 128 8.72 25.06 7.16
CA ARG A 128 7.49 24.49 6.60
C ARG A 128 6.29 24.78 7.51
N GLN A 129 5.17 25.19 6.91
CA GLN A 129 3.93 25.54 7.62
C GLN A 129 2.78 24.61 7.21
N GLN A 130 1.85 24.34 8.12
CA GLN A 130 0.58 23.68 7.76
C GLN A 130 -0.41 24.74 7.26
N VAL A 131 -1.02 24.50 6.10
CA VAL A 131 -1.97 25.43 5.48
C VAL A 131 -3.17 24.68 4.92
N VAL A 132 -4.38 25.17 5.21
CA VAL A 132 -5.59 24.72 4.54
C VAL A 132 -5.64 25.33 3.14
N LEU A 133 -5.77 24.48 2.12
CA LEU A 133 -5.82 24.94 0.73
C LEU A 133 -7.12 25.72 0.47
N PRO A 134 -7.06 26.94 -0.11
CA PRO A 134 -8.22 27.81 -0.20
C PRO A 134 -9.16 27.43 -1.35
N ASP A 135 -8.63 26.88 -2.45
CA ASP A 135 -9.35 26.76 -3.72
C ASP A 135 -9.02 25.45 -4.47
N GLY A 136 -9.77 25.19 -5.54
CA GLY A 136 -9.58 24.05 -6.43
C GLY A 136 -10.07 22.71 -5.87
N VAL A 137 -9.71 21.61 -6.53
CA VAL A 137 -10.14 20.25 -6.14
C VAL A 137 -9.70 19.87 -4.72
N LEU A 138 -8.54 20.38 -4.29
CA LEU A 138 -7.94 20.15 -2.97
C LEU A 138 -8.37 21.17 -1.91
N GLN A 139 -9.23 22.13 -2.23
CA GLN A 139 -9.76 23.12 -1.27
C GLN A 139 -10.23 22.46 0.02
N GLY A 140 -9.82 22.98 1.17
CA GLY A 140 -10.18 22.49 2.50
C GLY A 140 -9.31 21.34 3.02
N LEU A 141 -8.35 20.84 2.24
CA LEU A 141 -7.34 19.89 2.72
C LEU A 141 -6.15 20.61 3.34
N GLN A 142 -5.52 19.97 4.32
CA GLN A 142 -4.27 20.44 4.93
C GLN A 142 -3.10 20.10 4.01
N ALA A 143 -2.20 21.06 3.82
CA ALA A 143 -0.95 20.89 3.10
C ALA A 143 0.21 21.34 3.98
N THR A 144 1.29 20.57 3.99
CA THR A 144 2.59 21.08 4.46
C THR A 144 3.20 21.90 3.34
N ARG A 145 3.32 23.22 3.55
CA ARG A 145 3.78 24.19 2.57
C ARG A 145 5.20 24.66 2.89
N SER A 146 6.07 24.63 1.89
CA SER A 146 7.33 25.38 1.91
C SER A 146 7.25 26.57 0.94
N SER A 147 7.67 27.73 1.41
CA SER A 147 7.66 28.98 0.63
C SER A 147 9.06 29.26 0.09
N TRP A 148 9.14 29.51 -1.21
CA TRP A 148 10.38 29.80 -1.92
C TRP A 148 10.27 31.13 -2.63
N GLN A 149 11.40 31.80 -2.77
CA GLN A 149 11.51 33.08 -3.46
C GLN A 149 12.61 33.03 -4.49
N ILE A 150 12.29 33.54 -5.67
CA ILE A 150 13.21 33.71 -6.78
C ILE A 150 13.34 35.21 -7.05
N ASN A 151 14.58 35.69 -7.05
CA ASN A 151 14.93 37.06 -7.36
C ASN A 151 15.85 37.07 -8.58
N THR A 152 15.59 38.00 -9.51
CA THR A 152 16.51 38.27 -10.61
C THR A 152 16.69 39.77 -10.82
N VAL A 153 17.91 40.20 -11.06
CA VAL A 153 18.26 41.56 -11.48
C VAL A 153 18.89 41.47 -12.86
N ALA A 154 18.28 42.11 -13.85
CA ALA A 154 18.88 42.31 -15.17
C ALA A 154 19.53 43.70 -15.22
N THR A 155 20.76 43.78 -15.74
CA THR A 155 21.49 45.03 -15.96
C THR A 155 21.85 45.13 -17.45
N ASP A 156 21.42 46.20 -18.12
CA ASP A 156 21.86 46.47 -19.50
C ASP A 156 23.33 46.94 -19.50
N ARG A 157 24.20 46.24 -20.24
CA ARG A 157 25.63 46.54 -20.30
C ARG A 157 25.95 47.89 -20.96
N THR A 158 25.02 48.44 -21.74
CA THR A 158 25.21 49.68 -22.51
C THR A 158 24.79 50.89 -21.70
N THR A 159 23.65 50.80 -21.01
CA THR A 159 23.01 51.93 -20.31
C THR A 159 23.12 51.85 -18.80
N ASN A 160 23.55 50.72 -18.24
CA ASN A 160 23.52 50.40 -16.80
C ASN A 160 22.12 50.49 -16.17
N THR A 161 21.05 50.47 -16.98
CA THR A 161 19.68 50.39 -16.45
C THR A 161 19.47 49.03 -15.80
N GLN A 162 18.92 49.02 -14.58
CA GLN A 162 18.64 47.81 -13.81
C GLN A 162 17.14 47.63 -13.59
N VAL A 163 16.68 46.38 -13.73
CA VAL A 163 15.33 45.99 -13.33
C VAL A 163 15.43 44.74 -12.47
N GLN A 164 14.80 44.80 -11.29
CA GLN A 164 14.70 43.67 -10.39
C GLN A 164 13.27 43.12 -10.38
N LEU A 165 13.15 41.82 -10.60
CA LEU A 165 11.90 41.08 -10.45
C LEU A 165 12.00 40.04 -9.35
N ARG A 166 10.89 39.82 -8.67
CA ARG A 166 10.73 38.83 -7.60
C ARG A 166 9.47 38.00 -7.84
N ARG A 167 9.57 36.70 -7.58
CA ARG A 167 8.43 35.75 -7.60
C ARG A 167 8.51 34.79 -6.43
N GLU A 168 7.36 34.42 -5.89
CA GLU A 168 7.27 33.43 -4.83
C GLU A 168 6.58 32.14 -5.30
N TYR A 169 6.90 31.03 -4.64
CA TYR A 169 6.39 29.70 -4.94
C TYR A 169 6.00 29.02 -3.66
N TYR A 170 4.89 28.30 -3.72
CA TYR A 170 4.49 27.40 -2.65
C TYR A 170 4.61 25.96 -3.14
N ASN A 171 5.50 25.20 -2.52
CA ASN A 171 5.53 23.75 -2.68
C ASN A 171 4.61 23.14 -1.62
N ASN A 172 3.47 22.61 -2.06
CA ASN A 172 2.45 22.03 -1.20
C ASN A 172 2.54 20.50 -1.22
N LEU A 173 2.59 19.90 -0.02
CA LEU A 173 2.54 18.47 0.19
C LEU A 173 1.23 18.11 0.89
N VAL A 174 0.33 17.42 0.20
CA VAL A 174 -0.99 17.03 0.71
C VAL A 174 -0.99 15.53 1.02
N PRO A 175 -1.12 15.12 2.30
CA PRO A 175 -1.24 13.72 2.67
C PRO A 175 -2.38 13.02 1.92
N ILE A 176 -2.09 11.89 1.28
CA ILE A 176 -3.08 11.15 0.47
C ILE A 176 -4.21 10.57 1.32
N PHE A 177 -3.95 10.27 2.60
CA PHE A 177 -4.97 9.74 3.52
C PHE A 177 -6.03 10.74 3.95
N GLN A 178 -5.97 12.00 3.49
CA GLN A 178 -7.09 12.94 3.61
C GLN A 178 -8.24 12.64 2.63
N PHE A 179 -8.00 11.80 1.63
CA PHE A 179 -9.06 11.25 0.79
C PHE A 179 -9.70 10.06 1.48
N GLY A 180 -11.03 9.99 1.43
CA GLY A 180 -11.72 8.78 1.84
C GLY A 180 -11.57 7.67 0.80
N ILE A 181 -11.69 8.01 -0.47
CA ILE A 181 -11.38 7.11 -1.60
C ILE A 181 -10.50 7.86 -2.61
N PHE A 182 -9.38 7.26 -2.98
CA PHE A 182 -8.51 7.76 -4.05
C PHE A 182 -8.09 6.61 -4.96
N TYR A 183 -8.27 6.75 -6.27
CA TYR A 183 -7.83 5.76 -7.25
C TYR A 183 -6.87 6.40 -8.25
N ASN A 184 -5.73 5.76 -8.51
CA ASN A 184 -4.88 6.15 -9.62
C ASN A 184 -5.50 5.72 -10.98
N GLU A 185 -6.20 4.59 -10.98
CA GLU A 185 -6.86 4.02 -12.16
C GLU A 185 -8.38 4.27 -12.11
N ASN A 186 -9.13 3.62 -13.00
CA ASN A 186 -10.58 3.76 -13.05
C ASN A 186 -11.20 3.38 -11.70
N LEU A 187 -12.07 4.23 -11.17
CA LEU A 187 -12.81 3.95 -9.94
C LEU A 187 -14.18 3.43 -10.32
N GLU A 188 -14.49 2.23 -9.83
CA GLU A 188 -15.75 1.55 -10.13
C GLU A 188 -16.59 1.36 -8.87
N VAL A 189 -17.87 1.72 -8.95
CA VAL A 189 -18.88 1.42 -7.93
C VAL A 189 -20.00 0.63 -8.57
N HIS A 190 -20.02 -0.67 -8.29
CA HIS A 190 -20.99 -1.61 -8.83
C HIS A 190 -22.31 -1.54 -8.06
N PRO A 191 -23.43 -1.98 -8.67
CA PRO A 191 -24.70 -2.09 -7.98
C PRO A 191 -24.62 -3.11 -6.85
N GLY A 192 -25.24 -2.80 -5.73
CA GLY A 192 -25.33 -3.71 -4.60
C GLY A 192 -26.12 -3.13 -3.44
N PRO A 193 -25.95 -3.68 -2.23
CA PRO A 193 -26.53 -3.12 -1.01
C PRO A 193 -26.16 -1.65 -0.84
N ARG A 194 -26.95 -0.92 -0.03
CA ARG A 194 -26.72 0.49 0.28
C ARG A 194 -25.25 0.75 0.62
N PHE A 195 -24.67 1.77 -0.02
CA PHE A 195 -23.28 2.18 0.17
C PHE A 195 -23.23 3.66 0.52
N ASP A 196 -23.17 3.96 1.81
CA ASP A 196 -22.93 5.31 2.31
C ASP A 196 -21.44 5.47 2.59
N PHE A 197 -20.84 6.53 2.08
CA PHE A 197 -19.43 6.79 2.29
C PHE A 197 -19.18 8.25 2.69
N GLY A 198 -18.49 8.42 3.82
CA GLY A 198 -17.97 9.70 4.29
C GLY A 198 -16.59 9.99 3.70
N GLY A 199 -16.24 11.26 3.53
CA GLY A 199 -14.92 11.67 3.02
C GLY A 199 -14.86 11.86 1.51
N ARG A 200 -13.76 12.46 1.05
CA ARG A 200 -13.58 12.86 -0.36
C ARG A 200 -13.31 11.67 -1.26
N VAL A 201 -13.80 11.75 -2.50
CA VAL A 201 -13.59 10.75 -3.54
C VAL A 201 -12.87 11.37 -4.74
N HIS A 202 -11.79 10.75 -5.17
CA HIS A 202 -11.05 11.15 -6.36
C HIS A 202 -10.58 9.96 -7.19
N THR A 203 -10.53 10.11 -8.51
CA THR A 203 -9.79 9.22 -9.40
C THR A 203 -8.96 10.00 -10.42
N ASN A 204 -7.72 9.55 -10.64
CA ASN A 204 -6.85 10.03 -11.73
C ASN A 204 -7.26 9.47 -13.11
N ALA A 205 -8.33 8.68 -13.21
CA ALA A 205 -8.89 8.17 -14.45
C ALA A 205 -10.41 8.44 -14.50
N ASN A 206 -11.21 7.49 -14.99
CA ASN A 206 -12.66 7.63 -15.09
C ASN A 206 -13.36 7.07 -13.85
N LEU A 207 -14.54 7.62 -13.55
CA LEU A 207 -15.40 7.22 -12.45
C LEU A 207 -16.67 6.56 -12.99
N PHE A 208 -16.83 5.25 -12.78
CA PHE A 208 -18.01 4.48 -13.16
C PHE A 208 -18.92 4.27 -11.94
N LEU A 209 -20.15 4.78 -12.02
CA LEU A 209 -21.12 4.71 -10.93
C LEU A 209 -22.40 4.02 -11.37
N ARG A 210 -22.81 3.01 -10.60
CA ARG A 210 -24.13 2.37 -10.77
C ARG A 210 -24.79 2.09 -9.43
N GLY A 211 -25.88 2.82 -9.16
CA GLY A 211 -26.67 2.65 -7.95
C GLY A 211 -27.50 1.37 -7.97
N GLY A 212 -27.28 0.47 -7.01
CA GLY A 212 -28.19 -0.63 -6.67
C GLY A 212 -29.31 -0.11 -5.77
N THR A 213 -29.25 -0.43 -4.47
CA THR A 213 -30.16 0.11 -3.45
C THR A 213 -29.95 1.62 -3.19
N GLY A 214 -28.73 2.12 -3.35
CA GLY A 214 -28.38 3.52 -3.13
C GLY A 214 -26.90 3.74 -2.84
N ILE A 215 -26.31 4.77 -3.45
CA ILE A 215 -24.95 5.25 -3.18
C ILE A 215 -25.04 6.69 -2.67
N TYR A 216 -24.45 6.97 -1.51
CA TYR A 216 -24.51 8.29 -0.88
C TYR A 216 -23.10 8.80 -0.58
N PHE A 217 -22.69 9.84 -1.30
CA PHE A 217 -21.42 10.53 -1.06
C PHE A 217 -21.63 11.76 -0.18
N SER A 218 -21.06 11.73 1.02
CA SER A 218 -21.20 12.83 1.98
C SER A 218 -20.18 13.96 1.80
N SER A 219 -19.32 13.90 0.78
CA SER A 219 -18.29 14.90 0.51
C SER A 219 -18.03 15.03 -1.00
N ARG A 220 -17.06 15.85 -1.37
CA ARG A 220 -16.69 16.13 -2.76
C ARG A 220 -16.26 14.85 -3.49
N VAL A 221 -16.79 14.69 -4.71
CA VAL A 221 -16.49 13.62 -5.67
C VAL A 221 -15.87 14.25 -6.92
N SER A 222 -14.72 13.75 -7.34
CA SER A 222 -13.98 14.29 -8.48
C SER A 222 -13.31 13.23 -9.33
N ALA A 223 -13.10 13.52 -10.61
CA ALA A 223 -12.37 12.66 -11.54
C ALA A 223 -11.49 13.51 -12.48
N LYS A 224 -10.29 13.02 -12.79
CA LYS A 224 -9.48 13.57 -13.89
C LYS A 224 -10.12 13.27 -15.25
N GLY A 225 -10.70 12.08 -15.40
CA GLY A 225 -11.45 11.67 -16.58
C GLY A 225 -12.93 12.02 -16.50
N GLN A 226 -13.75 11.13 -17.07
CA GLN A 226 -15.20 11.27 -17.13
C GLN A 226 -15.91 10.61 -15.95
N ILE A 227 -17.07 11.15 -15.57
CA ILE A 227 -18.00 10.56 -14.62
C ILE A 227 -19.13 9.91 -15.41
N LEU A 228 -19.22 8.58 -15.34
CA LEU A 228 -20.15 7.76 -16.11
C LEU A 228 -21.20 7.15 -15.19
N THR A 229 -22.45 7.38 -15.55
CA THR A 229 -23.63 6.99 -14.74
C THR A 229 -24.61 6.10 -15.50
N ASN A 230 -24.48 5.98 -16.83
CA ASN A 230 -25.34 5.16 -17.68
C ASN A 230 -24.66 3.89 -18.21
N ILE A 231 -23.36 3.73 -17.97
CA ILE A 231 -22.56 2.60 -18.46
C ILE A 231 -21.48 2.22 -17.44
N MET A 232 -21.26 0.93 -17.28
CA MET A 232 -20.20 0.36 -16.43
C MET A 232 -18.92 0.09 -17.23
N ARG A 233 -17.82 -0.22 -16.53
CA ARG A 233 -16.52 -0.52 -17.14
C ARG A 233 -16.55 -1.71 -18.10
N ASN A 234 -17.41 -2.70 -17.86
CA ASN A 234 -17.65 -3.85 -18.74
C ASN A 234 -18.73 -3.59 -19.80
N GLY A 235 -19.09 -2.34 -20.04
CA GLY A 235 -20.08 -1.96 -21.04
C GLY A 235 -21.54 -2.17 -20.67
N THR A 236 -21.84 -2.75 -19.50
CA THR A 236 -23.22 -2.93 -19.06
C THR A 236 -23.89 -1.57 -18.85
N THR A 237 -24.97 -1.31 -19.58
CA THR A 237 -25.74 -0.06 -19.43
C THR A 237 -26.65 -0.09 -18.21
N SER A 238 -26.96 1.08 -17.65
CA SER A 238 -27.87 1.22 -16.52
C SER A 238 -28.76 2.45 -16.64
N THR A 239 -29.99 2.32 -16.18
CA THR A 239 -30.97 3.42 -16.04
C THR A 239 -31.32 3.70 -14.57
N ASN A 240 -30.48 3.28 -13.64
CA ASN A 240 -30.75 3.41 -12.21
C ASN A 240 -30.32 4.80 -11.70
N ASP A 241 -31.21 5.48 -10.99
CA ASP A 241 -31.00 6.85 -10.49
C ASP A 241 -30.62 6.92 -9.01
N ASN A 242 -30.12 5.83 -8.44
CA ASN A 242 -29.88 5.71 -7.00
C ASN A 242 -28.48 6.18 -6.57
N ILE A 243 -28.06 7.36 -7.05
CA ILE A 243 -26.76 7.97 -6.74
C ILE A 243 -27.02 9.36 -6.17
N PHE A 244 -26.41 9.66 -5.02
CA PHE A 244 -26.61 10.92 -4.31
C PHE A 244 -25.26 11.51 -3.88
N VAL A 245 -25.11 12.82 -4.05
CA VAL A 245 -23.93 13.59 -3.62
C VAL A 245 -24.43 14.81 -2.86
N LYS A 246 -23.85 15.06 -1.68
CA LYS A 246 -24.19 16.26 -0.91
C LYS A 246 -23.73 17.52 -1.62
N ASN A 247 -24.62 18.50 -1.75
CA ASN A 247 -24.25 19.85 -2.15
C ASN A 247 -23.53 20.60 -1.01
N ASN A 248 -23.17 21.86 -1.23
CA ASN A 248 -22.41 22.65 -0.24
C ASN A 248 -23.23 22.94 1.03
N ALA A 249 -24.57 22.90 0.96
CA ALA A 249 -25.47 23.01 2.11
C ALA A 249 -25.64 21.69 2.88
N GLY A 250 -25.00 20.59 2.44
CA GLY A 250 -25.10 19.28 3.09
C GLY A 250 -26.36 18.47 2.75
N VAL A 251 -27.11 18.89 1.74
CA VAL A 251 -28.33 18.22 1.26
C VAL A 251 -27.97 17.21 0.16
N ASP A 252 -28.50 15.99 0.26
CA ASP A 252 -28.31 14.95 -0.76
C ASP A 252 -29.01 15.34 -2.07
N VAL A 253 -28.24 15.56 -3.13
CA VAL A 253 -28.74 15.84 -4.49
C VAL A 253 -28.57 14.58 -5.34
N GLN A 254 -29.63 14.22 -6.09
CA GLN A 254 -29.62 13.03 -6.92
C GLN A 254 -28.84 13.25 -8.22
N LEU A 255 -27.91 12.34 -8.51
CA LEU A 255 -27.22 12.22 -9.81
C LEU A 255 -27.86 11.10 -10.61
N ARG A 256 -28.66 11.44 -11.61
CA ARG A 256 -29.37 10.45 -12.44
C ARG A 256 -28.44 9.80 -13.47
N HIS A 257 -28.86 8.65 -13.99
CA HIS A 257 -28.11 7.88 -14.98
C HIS A 257 -27.75 8.71 -16.22
N ASN A 258 -28.59 9.65 -16.64
CA ASN A 258 -28.36 10.53 -17.81
C ASN A 258 -27.64 11.85 -17.47
N MET A 259 -27.19 12.05 -16.23
CA MET A 259 -26.59 13.30 -15.77
C MET A 259 -25.06 13.28 -15.72
N GLY A 260 -24.39 12.15 -15.98
CA GLY A 260 -22.93 12.05 -16.01
C GLY A 260 -22.26 12.97 -17.04
N SER A 261 -20.94 13.17 -16.91
CA SER A 261 -20.18 14.06 -17.81
C SER A 261 -20.04 13.49 -19.23
N ALA A 262 -20.10 12.17 -19.35
CA ALA A 262 -20.14 11.45 -20.61
C ALA A 262 -21.19 10.34 -20.55
N LEU A 263 -21.80 10.03 -21.70
CA LEU A 263 -22.84 9.02 -21.86
C LEU A 263 -22.51 8.10 -23.04
N SER A 264 -22.91 6.83 -22.95
CA SER A 264 -22.84 5.90 -24.09
C SER A 264 -23.88 6.16 -25.19
N SER A 265 -24.91 6.98 -24.91
CA SER A 265 -25.95 7.36 -25.86
C SER A 265 -26.60 8.70 -25.45
N PRO A 266 -26.97 9.59 -26.41
CA PRO A 266 -26.80 9.44 -27.85
C PRO A 266 -25.35 9.63 -28.31
N ALA A 267 -24.98 8.98 -29.41
CA ALA A 267 -23.62 9.01 -29.99
C ALA A 267 -23.35 10.30 -30.78
N ILE A 268 -23.26 11.44 -30.08
CA ILE A 268 -23.07 12.76 -30.69
C ILE A 268 -21.66 13.27 -30.41
N GLY A 269 -20.88 13.48 -31.47
CA GLY A 269 -19.49 13.96 -31.38
C GLY A 269 -18.46 12.84 -31.37
N PRO A 270 -17.19 13.15 -31.05
CA PRO A 270 -16.13 12.14 -31.03
C PRO A 270 -16.28 11.19 -29.84
N ASN A 271 -15.94 9.92 -30.06
CA ASN A 271 -15.75 8.97 -28.95
C ASN A 271 -14.60 9.47 -28.06
N LEU A 272 -14.90 9.73 -26.80
CA LEU A 272 -13.93 10.22 -25.81
C LEU A 272 -12.88 9.17 -25.43
N PHE A 273 -13.15 7.89 -25.70
CA PHE A 273 -12.22 6.79 -25.50
C PHE A 273 -11.61 6.28 -26.82
N ALA A 274 -11.69 7.04 -27.91
CA ALA A 274 -10.94 6.71 -29.12
C ALA A 274 -9.51 7.26 -29.01
N VAL A 275 -8.60 6.50 -28.40
CA VAL A 275 -7.16 6.81 -28.40
C VAL A 275 -6.45 5.75 -29.24
N ALA A 276 -5.60 6.19 -30.18
CA ALA A 276 -4.83 5.26 -31.01
C ALA A 276 -3.73 4.58 -30.16
N ASN A 277 -3.65 3.24 -30.23
CA ASN A 277 -2.59 2.40 -29.67
C ASN A 277 -2.56 2.25 -28.13
N ASP A 278 -3.69 2.42 -27.44
CA ASP A 278 -3.83 2.06 -26.02
C ASP A 278 -4.78 0.85 -25.88
N PRO A 279 -4.25 -0.36 -25.59
CA PRO A 279 -5.06 -1.59 -25.45
C PRO A 279 -6.10 -1.52 -24.33
N GLU A 280 -5.84 -0.76 -23.26
CA GLU A 280 -6.74 -0.63 -22.11
C GLU A 280 -7.91 0.31 -22.44
N VAL A 281 -7.63 1.39 -23.17
CA VAL A 281 -8.65 2.30 -23.68
C VAL A 281 -9.43 1.68 -24.84
N ALA A 282 -8.79 0.83 -25.66
CA ALA A 282 -9.46 0.04 -26.69
C ALA A 282 -10.48 -0.97 -26.11
N ASP A 283 -10.27 -1.40 -24.86
CA ASP A 283 -11.21 -2.23 -24.12
C ASP A 283 -12.38 -1.42 -23.51
N LEU A 284 -12.38 -0.09 -23.56
CA LEU A 284 -13.51 0.72 -23.10
C LEU A 284 -14.62 0.85 -24.15
N GLN A 285 -15.88 0.80 -23.71
CA GLN A 285 -17.03 1.09 -24.58
C GLN A 285 -17.07 2.57 -25.00
N PRO A 286 -17.43 2.90 -26.25
CA PRO A 286 -17.51 4.28 -26.71
C PRO A 286 -18.47 5.16 -25.88
N VAL A 287 -18.02 6.38 -25.56
CA VAL A 287 -18.84 7.39 -24.85
C VAL A 287 -18.61 8.79 -25.40
N TYR A 288 -19.59 9.67 -25.17
CA TYR A 288 -19.69 10.98 -25.80
C TYR A 288 -19.99 12.05 -24.74
N ARG A 289 -19.48 13.28 -24.93
CA ARG A 289 -19.71 14.37 -23.94
C ARG A 289 -21.20 14.64 -23.80
N ASN A 290 -21.64 14.76 -22.55
CA ASN A 290 -22.99 15.18 -22.24
C ASN A 290 -23.11 16.71 -22.34
N ALA A 291 -23.87 17.20 -23.32
CA ALA A 291 -24.11 18.64 -23.50
C ALA A 291 -24.77 19.32 -22.29
N THR A 292 -25.46 18.56 -21.43
CA THR A 292 -26.11 19.09 -20.22
C THR A 292 -25.22 19.07 -18.98
N TRP A 293 -23.97 18.59 -19.09
CA TRP A 293 -23.10 18.37 -17.94
C TRP A 293 -22.83 19.63 -17.10
N ASP A 294 -22.63 20.79 -17.74
CA ASP A 294 -22.37 22.04 -17.00
C ASP A 294 -23.56 22.46 -16.12
N ALA A 295 -24.78 22.26 -16.62
CA ALA A 295 -25.99 22.49 -15.84
C ALA A 295 -26.14 21.43 -14.72
N ASN A 296 -25.86 20.16 -15.04
CA ASN A 296 -25.98 19.07 -14.06
C ASN A 296 -24.99 19.23 -12.91
N LYS A 297 -23.71 19.50 -13.18
CA LYS A 297 -22.69 19.64 -12.14
C LYS A 297 -22.90 20.86 -11.25
N ALA A 298 -23.52 21.92 -11.78
CA ALA A 298 -23.85 23.13 -11.01
C ALA A 298 -24.84 22.84 -9.87
N LEU A 299 -25.70 21.82 -9.98
CA LEU A 299 -26.63 21.40 -8.93
C LEU A 299 -25.93 20.91 -7.64
N PHE A 300 -24.62 20.59 -7.74
CA PHE A 300 -23.83 20.04 -6.65
C PHE A 300 -22.90 21.07 -6.01
N ASP A 301 -23.00 22.36 -6.36
CA ASP A 301 -22.23 23.47 -5.75
C ASP A 301 -20.71 23.23 -5.67
N GLY A 302 -20.13 22.61 -6.70
CA GLY A 302 -18.69 22.29 -6.74
C GLY A 302 -18.27 21.02 -5.99
N ASN A 303 -19.23 20.22 -5.50
CA ASN A 303 -18.96 18.90 -4.91
C ASN A 303 -18.93 17.75 -5.93
N LEU A 304 -19.26 18.00 -7.19
CA LEU A 304 -19.15 17.00 -8.27
C LEU A 304 -18.36 17.59 -9.46
N LEU A 305 -17.19 17.02 -9.75
CA LEU A 305 -16.23 17.61 -10.70
C LEU A 305 -15.62 16.55 -11.65
N SER A 306 -15.74 16.74 -12.97
CA SER A 306 -15.00 15.96 -13.99
C SER A 306 -13.84 16.78 -14.57
N ASP A 307 -13.01 16.16 -15.41
CA ASP A 307 -11.95 16.84 -16.16
C ASP A 307 -10.96 17.62 -15.25
N GLN A 308 -10.70 17.08 -14.06
CA GLN A 308 -9.75 17.67 -13.10
C GLN A 308 -8.29 17.36 -13.49
N SER A 309 -7.34 18.11 -12.92
CA SER A 309 -5.92 17.79 -13.05
C SER A 309 -5.57 16.50 -12.30
N GLU A 310 -4.65 15.72 -12.86
CA GLU A 310 -4.13 14.51 -12.23
C GLU A 310 -3.39 14.86 -10.94
N LEU A 311 -3.70 14.15 -9.86
CA LEU A 311 -3.05 14.29 -8.57
C LEU A 311 -1.90 13.28 -8.47
N LYS A 312 -0.66 13.77 -8.48
CA LYS A 312 0.54 12.93 -8.59
C LYS A 312 1.29 12.82 -7.27
N LEU A 313 1.72 11.59 -6.96
CA LEU A 313 2.76 11.36 -5.96
C LEU A 313 4.14 11.62 -6.59
N PRO A 314 5.17 11.99 -5.81
CA PRO A 314 6.52 12.25 -6.29
C PRO A 314 7.08 11.14 -7.17
N LEU A 315 6.76 9.88 -6.87
CA LEU A 315 7.22 8.72 -7.63
C LEU A 315 6.85 8.78 -9.13
N ARG A 316 5.71 9.41 -9.50
CA ARG A 316 5.26 9.50 -10.89
C ARG A 316 6.20 10.33 -11.78
N SER A 317 7.02 11.17 -11.18
CA SER A 317 8.03 11.97 -11.87
C SER A 317 9.18 11.13 -12.46
N THR A 318 9.32 9.85 -12.04
CA THR A 318 10.39 8.94 -12.46
C THR A 318 10.04 8.02 -13.63
N ASN A 319 8.85 8.19 -14.24
CA ASN A 319 8.24 7.24 -15.18
C ASN A 319 8.02 5.82 -14.62
N LEU A 320 8.13 5.62 -13.30
CA LEU A 320 7.81 4.35 -12.64
C LEU A 320 6.33 4.28 -12.21
N GLY A 321 5.83 3.05 -12.09
CA GLY A 321 4.51 2.78 -11.52
C GLY A 321 4.48 2.92 -10.00
N TYR A 322 3.31 3.19 -9.42
CA TYR A 322 3.17 3.31 -7.96
C TYR A 322 3.34 1.99 -7.20
N ILE A 323 3.34 0.84 -7.89
CA ILE A 323 3.68 -0.47 -7.31
C ILE A 323 5.09 -0.47 -6.70
N GLU A 324 6.00 0.37 -7.20
CA GLU A 324 7.34 0.49 -6.64
C GLU A 324 7.34 1.00 -5.20
N LEU A 325 6.24 1.56 -4.68
CA LEU A 325 6.13 1.91 -3.26
C LEU A 325 6.28 0.69 -2.33
N ILE A 326 5.81 -0.49 -2.76
CA ILE A 326 5.80 -1.70 -1.92
C ILE A 326 6.92 -2.68 -2.27
N LYS A 327 7.41 -2.68 -3.52
CA LYS A 327 8.46 -3.60 -3.96
C LYS A 327 9.77 -3.42 -3.17
N ARG A 328 10.56 -4.50 -3.10
CA ARG A 328 11.91 -4.50 -2.51
C ARG A 328 12.82 -3.47 -3.21
N GLY A 329 13.70 -2.84 -2.44
CA GLY A 329 14.66 -1.87 -2.95
C GLY A 329 15.71 -2.48 -3.88
N ARG A 330 16.29 -1.64 -4.74
CA ARG A 330 17.44 -1.95 -5.60
C ARG A 330 18.64 -1.15 -5.14
N ASN A 331 19.26 -1.54 -4.04
CA ASN A 331 20.47 -0.91 -3.52
C ASN A 331 21.71 -1.72 -3.90
N VAL A 332 22.88 -1.08 -3.85
CA VAL A 332 24.15 -1.80 -4.03
C VAL A 332 24.25 -2.94 -3.00
N GLY A 333 24.54 -4.15 -3.48
CA GLY A 333 24.52 -5.37 -2.66
C GLY A 333 23.20 -6.15 -2.71
N ASP A 334 22.19 -5.66 -3.45
CA ASP A 334 20.98 -6.38 -3.78
C ASP A 334 21.10 -7.06 -5.16
N LEU A 335 20.25 -8.06 -5.42
CA LEU A 335 19.97 -8.56 -6.77
C LEU A 335 18.69 -7.92 -7.30
N ALA A 336 18.60 -7.72 -8.61
CA ALA A 336 17.39 -7.24 -9.27
C ALA A 336 17.30 -7.74 -10.72
N LYS A 337 16.07 -7.92 -11.23
CA LYS A 337 15.81 -8.14 -12.67
C LYS A 337 16.16 -6.86 -13.44
N ASN A 338 17.04 -6.98 -14.44
CA ASN A 338 17.39 -5.88 -15.34
C ASN A 338 16.39 -5.74 -16.49
N ALA A 339 16.60 -4.74 -17.36
CA ALA A 339 15.75 -4.51 -18.53
C ALA A 339 15.78 -5.64 -19.58
N ALA A 340 16.75 -6.56 -19.50
CA ALA A 340 16.83 -7.76 -20.35
C ALA A 340 16.16 -8.98 -19.71
N GLY A 341 15.49 -8.83 -18.57
CA GLY A 341 14.79 -9.91 -17.86
C GLY A 341 15.71 -10.84 -17.05
N VAL A 342 16.97 -10.45 -16.80
CA VAL A 342 17.95 -11.29 -16.10
C VAL A 342 18.21 -10.74 -14.70
N VAL A 343 18.24 -11.63 -13.70
CA VAL A 343 18.67 -11.31 -12.33
C VAL A 343 20.17 -11.00 -12.31
N VAL A 344 20.51 -9.77 -11.95
CA VAL A 344 21.89 -9.28 -11.89
C VAL A 344 22.14 -8.52 -10.59
N PRO A 345 23.40 -8.42 -10.15
CA PRO A 345 23.75 -7.57 -9.01
C PRO A 345 23.50 -6.10 -9.34
N VAL A 346 22.95 -5.38 -8.36
CA VAL A 346 22.83 -3.94 -8.42
C VAL A 346 24.21 -3.31 -8.20
N THR A 347 24.67 -2.54 -9.18
CA THR A 347 25.97 -1.84 -9.11
C THR A 347 25.80 -0.38 -8.71
N ALA A 348 26.89 0.29 -8.35
CA ALA A 348 26.90 1.70 -7.96
C ALA A 348 26.59 2.68 -9.12
N THR A 349 26.27 2.19 -10.31
CA THR A 349 25.83 3.01 -11.44
C THR A 349 24.38 3.44 -11.21
N VAL A 350 24.08 4.74 -11.41
CA VAL A 350 22.75 5.34 -11.15
C VAL A 350 21.62 4.64 -11.92
N THR A 351 21.90 4.00 -13.06
CA THR A 351 20.91 3.27 -13.86
C THR A 351 20.53 1.90 -13.30
N SER A 352 21.37 1.30 -12.44
CA SER A 352 21.07 0.01 -11.80
C SER A 352 20.47 0.14 -10.41
N GLN A 353 20.79 1.23 -9.69
CA GLN A 353 20.28 1.51 -8.36
C GLN A 353 18.96 2.28 -8.42
N ASP A 354 18.11 2.11 -7.41
CA ASP A 354 16.98 3.01 -7.18
C ASP A 354 17.45 4.47 -7.11
N ASN A 355 16.78 5.35 -7.85
CA ASN A 355 17.02 6.78 -7.72
C ASN A 355 16.55 7.29 -6.34
N PRO A 356 16.98 8.49 -5.90
CA PRO A 356 16.69 8.94 -4.55
C PRO A 356 15.21 9.12 -4.21
N ILE A 357 14.33 9.36 -5.19
CA ILE A 357 12.88 9.37 -4.94
C ILE A 357 12.43 7.97 -4.55
N VAL A 358 12.76 6.97 -5.37
CA VAL A 358 12.31 5.60 -5.18
C VAL A 358 12.82 5.09 -3.84
N VAL A 359 14.10 5.33 -3.52
CA VAL A 359 14.68 4.99 -2.21
C VAL A 359 13.88 5.60 -1.08
N ARG A 360 13.51 6.90 -1.18
CA ARG A 360 12.72 7.58 -0.15
C ARG A 360 11.30 7.04 -0.05
N GLU A 361 10.63 6.81 -1.17
CA GLU A 361 9.20 6.52 -1.20
C GLU A 361 8.87 5.07 -0.81
N ARG A 362 9.76 4.11 -1.08
CA ARG A 362 9.58 2.69 -0.73
C ARG A 362 9.30 2.48 0.76
N PHE A 363 8.28 1.69 1.08
CA PHE A 363 7.95 1.32 2.47
C PHE A 363 9.04 0.45 3.12
N THR A 364 9.76 -0.33 2.32
CA THR A 364 10.89 -1.16 2.77
C THR A 364 12.12 -0.36 3.22
N ASN A 365 12.14 0.94 2.97
CA ASN A 365 13.23 1.85 3.34
C ASN A 365 12.84 2.81 4.48
N LYS A 366 11.59 2.76 4.97
CA LYS A 366 11.13 3.66 6.04
C LYS A 366 11.66 3.21 7.40
N ALA A 367 11.74 4.17 8.32
CA ALA A 367 12.17 3.93 9.69
C ALA A 367 11.34 2.83 10.37
N GLY A 368 12.00 1.77 10.83
CA GLY A 368 11.36 0.66 11.53
C GLY A 368 12.04 -0.68 11.29
N ILE A 369 11.26 -1.71 10.96
CA ILE A 369 11.71 -3.09 10.79
C ILE A 369 11.39 -3.57 9.37
N ARG A 370 12.38 -4.16 8.71
CA ARG A 370 12.21 -4.85 7.43
C ARG A 370 12.46 -6.34 7.59
N ILE A 371 11.51 -7.15 7.12
CA ILE A 371 11.58 -8.61 7.11
C ILE A 371 11.58 -9.05 5.65
N SER A 372 12.57 -9.85 5.26
CA SER A 372 12.71 -10.34 3.89
C SER A 372 12.94 -11.84 3.90
N LEU A 373 12.20 -12.57 3.07
CA LEU A 373 12.41 -13.99 2.80
C LEU A 373 12.73 -14.20 1.33
N SER A 374 13.57 -15.18 1.03
CA SER A 374 14.01 -15.50 -0.34
C SER A 374 14.57 -16.91 -0.44
N ASP A 375 14.72 -17.36 -1.69
CA ASP A 375 15.14 -18.73 -2.02
C ASP A 375 16.65 -18.96 -2.07
N SER A 376 17.43 -17.91 -1.79
CA SER A 376 18.88 -17.98 -1.64
C SER A 376 19.36 -16.83 -0.78
N LYS A 377 20.54 -17.01 -0.17
CA LYS A 377 21.20 -15.95 0.61
C LYS A 377 21.43 -14.68 -0.22
N ALA A 378 21.86 -14.81 -1.48
CA ALA A 378 22.19 -13.67 -2.33
C ALA A 378 20.97 -12.79 -2.67
N LYS A 379 19.78 -13.38 -2.69
CA LYS A 379 18.52 -12.67 -2.94
C LYS A 379 18.04 -11.85 -1.72
N LEU A 380 18.62 -12.02 -0.54
CA LEU A 380 18.31 -11.17 0.62
C LEU A 380 18.92 -9.75 0.46
N PRO A 381 18.28 -8.70 1.02
CA PRO A 381 18.81 -7.34 0.93
C PRO A 381 20.23 -7.21 1.47
N GLY A 382 21.13 -6.60 0.70
CA GLY A 382 22.54 -6.38 1.05
C GLY A 382 23.39 -7.65 1.17
N CYS A 383 22.89 -8.79 0.69
CA CYS A 383 23.56 -10.09 0.83
C CYS A 383 24.17 -10.61 -0.48
N ALA A 384 24.12 -9.88 -1.59
CA ALA A 384 24.82 -10.20 -2.82
C ALA A 384 26.26 -9.64 -2.79
N SER A 385 27.21 -10.36 -3.40
CA SER A 385 28.63 -9.98 -3.42
C SER A 385 28.94 -8.70 -4.22
N GLY A 386 27.96 -8.18 -4.97
CA GLY A 386 28.13 -7.06 -5.90
C GLY A 386 28.74 -7.45 -7.25
N THR A 387 29.21 -8.69 -7.41
CA THR A 387 29.75 -9.25 -8.66
C THR A 387 29.17 -10.64 -8.92
N GLY A 388 28.46 -10.82 -10.03
CA GLY A 388 27.70 -12.05 -10.28
C GLY A 388 26.50 -12.21 -9.34
N THR A 389 25.97 -13.44 -9.25
CA THR A 389 24.78 -13.78 -8.47
C THR A 389 25.10 -14.44 -7.12
N ASP A 390 26.38 -14.47 -6.74
CA ASP A 390 26.84 -15.14 -5.52
C ASP A 390 26.55 -14.31 -4.26
N ALA A 391 26.36 -15.00 -3.14
CA ALA A 391 26.15 -14.37 -1.85
C ALA A 391 27.45 -13.85 -1.24
N VAL A 392 27.36 -12.83 -0.38
CA VAL A 392 28.47 -12.38 0.46
C VAL A 392 28.96 -13.52 1.37
N THR A 393 30.26 -13.57 1.62
CA THR A 393 30.86 -14.53 2.56
C THR A 393 30.57 -14.19 4.02
N THR A 394 30.29 -12.91 4.31
CA THR A 394 29.92 -12.45 5.65
C THR A 394 28.53 -12.97 6.07
N PRO A 395 28.26 -13.14 7.38
CA PRO A 395 26.92 -13.47 7.86
C PRO A 395 25.89 -12.43 7.38
N CYS A 396 24.77 -12.91 6.83
CA CYS A 396 23.71 -12.07 6.27
C CYS A 396 22.42 -12.89 6.21
N GLY A 397 21.48 -12.59 7.11
CA GLY A 397 20.30 -13.41 7.33
C GLY A 397 20.60 -14.82 7.89
N ILE A 398 19.54 -15.63 7.98
CA ILE A 398 19.53 -16.99 8.53
C ILE A 398 18.84 -17.94 7.57
N ARG A 399 19.43 -19.11 7.34
CA ARG A 399 18.83 -20.22 6.60
C ARG A 399 17.90 -21.00 7.51
N LEU A 400 16.62 -21.05 7.15
CA LEU A 400 15.55 -21.65 7.93
C LEU A 400 15.40 -23.16 7.71
N ASP A 401 15.62 -23.64 6.48
CA ASP A 401 15.51 -25.07 6.11
C ASP A 401 16.80 -25.88 6.34
N GLY A 402 17.89 -25.20 6.73
CA GLY A 402 19.23 -25.78 6.90
C GLY A 402 19.43 -26.52 8.22
N ASN A 403 20.68 -26.69 8.62
CA ASN A 403 21.01 -27.23 9.95
C ASN A 403 20.59 -26.25 11.08
N PRO A 404 20.58 -26.69 12.36
CA PRO A 404 20.14 -25.88 13.49
C PRO A 404 20.88 -24.54 13.66
N ASP A 405 22.10 -24.42 13.15
CA ASP A 405 22.90 -23.19 13.17
C ASP A 405 22.39 -22.10 12.22
N GLY A 406 21.55 -22.47 11.24
CA GLY A 406 21.03 -21.58 10.22
C GLY A 406 22.07 -21.05 9.23
N ALA A 407 23.25 -21.67 9.18
CA ALA A 407 24.35 -21.28 8.30
C ALA A 407 24.64 -22.32 7.22
N THR A 408 24.37 -23.60 7.50
CA THR A 408 24.76 -24.72 6.64
C THR A 408 23.57 -25.43 6.01
N ALA A 409 23.80 -26.07 4.86
CA ALA A 409 22.79 -26.86 4.15
C ALA A 409 22.26 -28.02 5.00
N PRO A 410 21.01 -28.45 4.78
CA PRO A 410 20.43 -29.57 5.52
C PRO A 410 21.20 -30.87 5.25
N THR A 411 21.23 -31.77 6.23
CA THR A 411 21.88 -33.08 6.09
C THR A 411 20.85 -34.21 6.02
N ALA A 412 21.15 -35.25 5.24
CA ALA A 412 20.27 -36.41 5.14
C ALA A 412 20.18 -37.13 6.50
N GLY A 413 18.98 -37.23 7.07
CA GLY A 413 18.76 -37.77 8.42
C GLY A 413 19.17 -36.85 9.56
N GLY A 414 19.54 -35.59 9.29
CA GLY A 414 19.89 -34.59 10.29
C GLY A 414 18.70 -33.80 10.84
N ASN A 415 18.96 -32.97 11.86
CA ASN A 415 17.95 -32.13 12.50
C ASN A 415 17.70 -30.84 11.70
N ASN A 416 17.05 -30.97 10.54
CA ASN A 416 16.81 -29.82 9.66
C ASN A 416 15.79 -28.83 10.25
N GLY A 417 16.12 -27.54 10.13
CA GLY A 417 15.38 -26.42 10.71
C GLY A 417 16.25 -25.53 11.57
N TYR A 418 16.12 -24.21 11.43
CA TYR A 418 16.81 -23.27 12.32
C TYR A 418 16.36 -23.43 13.78
N MET A 419 17.31 -23.42 14.71
CA MET A 419 17.06 -23.37 16.15
C MET A 419 17.20 -21.92 16.63
N PRO A 420 16.11 -21.25 17.02
CA PRO A 420 16.16 -19.91 17.63
C PRO A 420 17.19 -19.80 18.74
N ARG A 421 17.81 -18.64 18.92
CA ARG A 421 18.78 -18.49 20.01
C ARG A 421 18.10 -18.49 21.39
N PRO A 422 18.79 -18.97 22.45
CA PRO A 422 18.23 -18.91 23.78
C PRO A 422 18.13 -17.46 24.27
N MET A 423 17.13 -17.17 25.10
CA MET A 423 16.93 -15.89 25.78
C MET A 423 16.83 -16.07 27.29
N LYS A 424 16.90 -14.97 28.03
CA LYS A 424 16.49 -14.97 29.43
C LYS A 424 14.98 -15.13 29.55
N LEU A 425 14.54 -15.77 30.62
CA LEU A 425 13.12 -15.85 30.93
C LEU A 425 12.65 -14.46 31.40
N ASN A 426 13.46 -13.80 32.24
CA ASN A 426 13.21 -12.53 32.91
C ASN A 426 14.45 -11.61 32.78
N ALA A 427 14.28 -10.30 32.98
CA ALA A 427 15.40 -9.35 32.90
C ALA A 427 16.48 -9.60 33.98
N THR A 428 16.09 -10.17 35.13
CA THR A 428 16.94 -10.46 36.29
C THR A 428 17.75 -11.75 36.15
N ASP A 429 17.43 -12.62 35.20
CA ASP A 429 18.14 -13.89 35.06
C ASP A 429 19.59 -13.64 34.61
N LEU A 430 20.50 -14.46 35.11
CA LEU A 430 21.89 -14.47 34.66
C LEU A 430 22.15 -15.52 33.58
N THR A 431 21.16 -16.37 33.29
CA THR A 431 21.25 -17.52 32.38
C THR A 431 20.20 -17.45 31.27
N PHE A 432 20.54 -17.96 30.09
CA PHE A 432 19.66 -17.95 28.91
C PHE A 432 18.90 -19.28 28.79
N ASN A 433 17.84 -19.37 29.59
CA ASN A 433 17.11 -20.62 29.87
C ASN A 433 15.84 -20.79 29.02
N TYR A 434 15.36 -19.73 28.38
CA TYR A 434 14.22 -19.79 27.46
C TYR A 434 14.71 -20.13 26.05
N GLN A 435 14.16 -21.17 25.45
CA GLN A 435 14.54 -21.65 24.13
C GLN A 435 13.26 -21.86 23.32
N ALA A 436 13.08 -21.11 22.23
CA ALA A 436 11.92 -21.27 21.36
C ALA A 436 12.01 -22.55 20.51
N THR A 437 10.86 -22.95 19.97
CA THR A 437 10.70 -24.17 19.17
C THR A 437 11.50 -24.07 17.87
N GLN A 438 12.22 -25.14 17.54
CA GLN A 438 12.92 -25.25 16.26
C GLN A 438 11.93 -25.23 15.11
N LEU A 439 12.30 -24.58 14.00
CA LEU A 439 11.54 -24.67 12.76
C LEU A 439 11.53 -26.13 12.25
N ASN A 440 10.44 -26.59 11.67
CA ASN A 440 10.42 -27.86 10.93
C ASN A 440 10.89 -27.66 9.48
N GLY A 441 12.21 -27.56 9.28
CA GLY A 441 12.81 -27.27 7.97
C GLY A 441 12.42 -28.27 6.86
N ASP A 442 12.16 -29.53 7.22
CA ASP A 442 11.78 -30.57 6.27
C ASP A 442 10.45 -30.29 5.57
N ARG A 443 9.55 -29.50 6.19
CA ARG A 443 8.22 -29.15 5.64
C ARG A 443 8.18 -27.81 4.91
N PHE A 444 9.25 -27.01 5.00
CA PHE A 444 9.41 -25.75 4.28
C PHE A 444 10.20 -25.90 2.97
N ASN A 445 11.05 -26.94 2.85
CA ASN A 445 11.78 -27.24 1.62
C ASN A 445 11.18 -28.45 0.90
N VAL A 446 10.29 -28.18 -0.05
CA VAL A 446 9.61 -29.22 -0.82
C VAL A 446 9.60 -28.95 -2.33
N ASP A 447 9.49 -30.02 -3.11
CA ASP A 447 9.34 -29.96 -4.56
C ASP A 447 7.93 -29.48 -4.97
N ALA A 448 7.72 -29.32 -6.28
CA ALA A 448 6.42 -29.04 -6.83
C ALA A 448 5.39 -30.13 -6.55
N ASN A 449 5.75 -31.33 -6.12
CA ASN A 449 4.77 -32.29 -5.66
C ASN A 449 4.46 -32.12 -4.18
N GLY A 450 5.22 -31.36 -3.39
CA GLY A 450 5.09 -31.25 -1.93
C GLY A 450 5.86 -32.35 -1.18
N ASN A 451 6.83 -32.99 -1.85
CA ASN A 451 7.73 -33.97 -1.25
C ASN A 451 8.96 -33.25 -0.72
N ARG A 452 9.51 -33.75 0.39
CA ARG A 452 10.75 -33.24 0.98
C ARG A 452 11.91 -33.22 -0.01
N VAL A 453 12.65 -32.11 -0.03
CA VAL A 453 13.88 -31.95 -0.82
C VAL A 453 15.03 -31.46 0.06
N LEU A 454 16.26 -31.91 -0.24
CA LEU A 454 17.48 -31.52 0.49
C LEU A 454 18.42 -30.60 -0.31
N THR A 455 18.18 -30.46 -1.61
CA THR A 455 19.05 -29.74 -2.56
C THR A 455 18.21 -28.90 -3.52
N GLY A 456 18.68 -27.69 -3.85
CA GLY A 456 17.99 -26.80 -4.79
C GLY A 456 17.59 -25.52 -4.08
N ARG A 457 16.30 -25.22 -4.06
CA ARG A 457 15.76 -24.04 -3.38
C ARG A 457 16.13 -24.04 -1.89
N GLU A 458 16.51 -22.88 -1.38
CA GLU A 458 16.79 -22.66 0.04
C GLU A 458 15.65 -21.84 0.66
N VAL A 459 15.59 -21.75 1.99
CA VAL A 459 14.64 -20.85 2.66
C VAL A 459 15.43 -19.93 3.56
N TRP A 460 15.59 -18.67 3.16
CA TRP A 460 16.33 -17.67 3.93
C TRP A 460 15.39 -16.60 4.47
N ILE A 461 15.74 -16.06 5.65
CA ILE A 461 15.08 -14.91 6.25
C ILE A 461 16.12 -13.88 6.70
N LYS A 462 15.77 -12.60 6.60
CA LYS A 462 16.52 -11.50 7.19
C LYS A 462 15.55 -10.53 7.86
N ALA A 463 15.81 -10.18 9.11
CA ALA A 463 15.15 -9.07 9.80
C ALA A 463 16.16 -7.97 10.08
N GLU A 464 15.86 -6.75 9.65
CA GLU A 464 16.74 -5.60 9.77
C GLU A 464 16.03 -4.41 10.40
N LEU A 465 16.78 -3.64 11.18
CA LEU A 465 16.40 -2.27 11.51
C LEU A 465 16.76 -1.37 10.34
N VAL A 466 15.84 -0.49 9.96
CA VAL A 466 16.01 0.41 8.82
C VAL A 466 15.80 1.83 9.29
N ASP A 467 16.69 2.74 8.88
CA ASP A 467 16.52 4.18 9.03
C ASP A 467 16.90 4.89 7.74
N TYR A 468 16.14 5.93 7.39
CA TYR A 468 16.37 6.73 6.20
C TYR A 468 16.56 8.19 6.61
N ASN A 469 17.71 8.74 6.26
CA ASN A 469 18.01 10.14 6.51
C ASN A 469 17.56 10.98 5.30
N PRO A 470 16.54 11.86 5.44
CA PRO A 470 16.02 12.65 4.33
C PRO A 470 16.93 13.80 3.89
N ASP A 471 17.90 14.20 4.71
CA ASP A 471 18.85 15.29 4.40
C ASP A 471 20.02 14.78 3.56
N THR A 472 20.55 13.61 3.90
CA THR A 472 21.65 12.95 3.16
C THR A 472 21.15 11.97 2.10
N GLN A 473 19.84 11.68 2.09
CA GLN A 473 19.18 10.69 1.21
C GLN A 473 19.77 9.28 1.34
N SER A 474 20.35 8.95 2.50
CA SER A 474 21.04 7.68 2.74
C SER A 474 20.19 6.71 3.56
N LEU A 475 20.28 5.43 3.24
CA LEU A 475 19.69 4.32 3.97
C LEU A 475 20.73 3.68 4.90
N THR A 476 20.41 3.51 6.18
CA THR A 476 21.21 2.71 7.11
C THR A 476 20.41 1.50 7.54
N THR A 477 21.01 0.32 7.41
CA THR A 477 20.38 -0.94 7.82
C THR A 477 21.25 -1.70 8.80
N ARG A 478 20.61 -2.50 9.64
CA ARG A 478 21.29 -3.34 10.62
C ARG A 478 20.59 -4.68 10.76
N ASP A 479 21.31 -5.75 10.45
CA ASP A 479 20.83 -7.12 10.65
C ASP A 479 20.62 -7.39 12.15
N VAL A 480 19.42 -7.85 12.49
CA VAL A 480 18.96 -8.23 13.84
C VAL A 480 18.20 -9.56 13.77
N THR A 481 18.45 -10.36 12.73
CA THR A 481 17.69 -11.57 12.42
C THR A 481 17.66 -12.54 13.60
N GLU A 482 18.83 -12.91 14.13
CA GLU A 482 18.91 -13.84 15.27
C GLU A 482 18.22 -13.31 16.54
N ASP A 483 18.26 -12.00 16.76
CA ASP A 483 17.60 -11.36 17.91
C ASP A 483 16.08 -11.47 17.78
N ILE A 484 15.52 -11.16 16.61
CA ILE A 484 14.07 -11.26 16.39
C ILE A 484 13.60 -12.71 16.42
N LEU A 485 14.35 -13.63 15.80
CA LEU A 485 13.99 -15.05 15.76
C LEU A 485 14.12 -15.74 17.13
N SER A 486 14.93 -15.22 18.07
CA SER A 486 15.02 -15.78 19.43
C SER A 486 13.71 -15.67 20.21
N LEU A 487 12.80 -14.77 19.80
CA LEU A 487 11.44 -14.68 20.33
C LEU A 487 10.56 -15.87 19.93
N GLY A 488 10.96 -16.63 18.90
CA GLY A 488 10.24 -17.77 18.36
C GLY A 488 9.71 -17.52 16.94
N VAL A 489 9.39 -18.64 16.28
CA VAL A 489 8.82 -18.66 14.91
C VAL A 489 7.53 -19.48 14.81
N THR A 490 7.01 -19.95 15.94
CA THR A 490 5.83 -20.80 16.00
C THR A 490 4.67 -20.04 16.62
N GLU A 491 3.46 -20.25 16.12
CA GLU A 491 2.24 -19.80 16.77
C GLU A 491 2.14 -20.41 18.18
N ALA A 492 1.66 -19.61 19.14
CA ALA A 492 1.39 -20.12 20.48
C ALA A 492 0.32 -21.22 20.42
N ALA A 493 0.63 -22.42 20.90
CA ALA A 493 -0.35 -23.50 20.91
C ALA A 493 -1.53 -23.19 21.85
N PRO A 494 -2.75 -23.66 21.54
CA PRO A 494 -3.91 -23.47 22.39
C PRO A 494 -3.71 -24.10 23.77
N CYS A 495 -4.10 -23.33 24.78
CA CYS A 495 -3.95 -23.68 26.19
C CYS A 495 -5.35 -23.69 26.83
N THR A 496 -5.99 -24.86 26.94
CA THR A 496 -7.25 -24.99 27.70
C THR A 496 -6.92 -25.18 29.18
N ASN A 497 -7.13 -24.13 29.98
CA ASN A 497 -7.04 -24.18 31.44
C ASN A 497 -8.08 -25.15 32.00
N VAL A 498 -7.69 -26.39 32.32
CA VAL A 498 -8.51 -27.26 33.19
C VAL A 498 -7.58 -27.93 34.18
N LEU A 499 -7.38 -27.33 35.35
CA LEU A 499 -6.82 -28.02 36.53
C LEU A 499 -7.60 -27.57 37.79
N PRO A 500 -7.78 -28.45 38.81
CA PRO A 500 -6.73 -29.37 39.25
C PRO A 500 -7.16 -30.79 39.67
N ILE A 501 -6.12 -31.61 39.80
CA ILE A 501 -5.99 -32.78 40.69
C ILE A 501 -6.72 -32.54 42.02
N ILE A 502 -7.68 -33.40 42.37
CA ILE A 502 -8.12 -33.66 43.76
C ILE A 502 -8.25 -35.18 43.95
N PRO A 503 -7.49 -35.81 44.87
CA PRO A 503 -7.79 -37.14 45.36
C PRO A 503 -8.66 -37.03 46.63
N VAL A 504 -9.98 -36.87 46.51
CA VAL A 504 -10.90 -36.94 47.66
C VAL A 504 -12.25 -37.54 47.25
N VAL A 505 -12.67 -38.55 48.01
CA VAL A 505 -13.93 -39.30 47.92
C VAL A 505 -15.08 -38.51 48.57
N VAL A 506 -16.07 -37.98 47.82
CA VAL A 506 -17.48 -37.71 48.24
C VAL A 506 -18.40 -37.53 46.98
N PRO A 507 -19.69 -38.00 46.96
CA PRO A 507 -20.62 -37.91 45.81
C PRO A 507 -21.65 -36.75 45.95
N PRO A 508 -22.70 -36.67 45.09
CA PRO A 508 -22.72 -36.31 43.67
C PRO A 508 -23.38 -34.93 43.47
N VAL A 509 -22.74 -33.99 42.75
CA VAL A 509 -23.38 -32.71 42.38
C VAL A 509 -23.00 -32.34 40.95
N VAL A 510 -24.04 -32.27 40.11
CA VAL A 510 -24.20 -31.55 38.83
C VAL A 510 -23.03 -31.69 37.83
N LEU A 511 -23.25 -32.50 36.79
CA LEU A 511 -22.36 -32.66 35.64
C LEU A 511 -22.14 -31.30 34.93
N ALA A 512 -20.92 -30.78 35.05
CA ALA A 512 -20.39 -29.74 34.17
C ALA A 512 -20.32 -30.25 32.71
N PRO A 513 -20.37 -29.36 31.70
CA PRO A 513 -20.28 -29.76 30.29
C PRO A 513 -18.95 -30.45 30.03
N ILE A 514 -18.99 -31.62 29.38
CA ILE A 514 -17.83 -32.46 29.08
C ILE A 514 -17.10 -31.88 27.85
N GLY A 515 -16.00 -31.17 28.05
CA GLY A 515 -15.17 -30.59 26.98
C GLY A 515 -14.15 -31.58 26.40
N GLY A 516 -13.59 -31.28 25.22
CA GLY A 516 -12.37 -31.94 24.72
C GLY A 516 -11.11 -31.31 25.34
N VAL A 517 -10.10 -32.12 25.65
CA VAL A 517 -8.81 -31.69 26.20
C VAL A 517 -7.74 -31.86 25.12
N PHE A 518 -7.16 -30.76 24.66
CA PHE A 518 -5.91 -30.74 23.90
C PHE A 518 -4.88 -29.91 24.66
N GLN A 519 -3.76 -30.54 25.03
CA GLN A 519 -2.70 -29.89 25.80
C GLN A 519 -1.36 -30.38 25.28
N ILE A 520 -0.44 -29.49 24.94
CA ILE A 520 0.93 -29.89 24.66
C ILE A 520 1.64 -30.12 26.01
N GLU A 521 2.33 -31.25 26.18
CA GLU A 521 3.23 -31.52 27.31
C GLU A 521 4.39 -30.51 27.23
N THR A 522 4.15 -29.35 27.82
CA THR A 522 5.20 -28.43 28.23
C THR A 522 5.52 -28.77 29.68
N ASN A 523 6.79 -28.72 30.08
CA ASN A 523 7.15 -28.97 31.49
C ASN A 523 6.61 -27.91 32.46
N ASN A 524 5.70 -27.00 32.06
CA ASN A 524 4.88 -26.19 32.94
C ASN A 524 3.60 -25.69 32.26
N TYR A 525 2.59 -25.48 33.11
CA TYR A 525 1.22 -25.02 32.88
C TYR A 525 1.05 -23.88 31.85
N CYS A 526 -0.18 -23.79 31.34
CA CYS A 526 -0.76 -22.58 30.77
C CYS A 526 -0.60 -21.43 31.79
N ALA A 527 0.42 -20.58 31.62
CA ALA A 527 0.63 -19.45 32.51
C ALA A 527 -0.48 -18.42 32.27
N ASN A 528 -1.55 -18.56 33.04
CA ASN A 528 -2.55 -17.53 33.22
C ASN A 528 -1.89 -16.41 34.02
N SER A 529 -2.02 -15.18 33.54
CA SER A 529 -1.64 -13.94 34.21
C SER A 529 -0.15 -13.58 34.25
N SER A 530 0.05 -12.28 34.27
CA SER A 530 1.25 -11.50 34.06
C SER A 530 2.42 -11.71 35.05
N ASN A 531 2.44 -12.71 35.95
CA ASN A 531 3.33 -12.66 37.11
C ASN A 531 3.98 -13.97 37.64
N ASP A 532 3.92 -15.14 36.99
CA ASP A 532 4.46 -16.37 37.62
C ASP A 532 5.69 -16.96 36.90
N PHE A 533 6.87 -16.64 37.43
CA PHE A 533 8.15 -17.21 37.02
C PHE A 533 8.92 -17.62 38.29
N SER A 534 8.71 -18.83 38.81
CA SER A 534 9.63 -19.37 39.81
C SER A 534 9.77 -20.90 39.79
N ASN A 535 11.05 -21.31 39.78
CA ASN A 535 11.64 -22.49 40.40
C ASN A 535 11.19 -23.90 39.96
N ASP A 536 11.78 -24.40 38.87
CA ASP A 536 12.34 -25.76 38.89
C ASP A 536 13.58 -25.87 37.99
N GLY A 537 14.64 -26.52 38.49
CA GLY A 537 16.01 -26.50 38.00
C GLY A 537 16.30 -27.30 36.72
N VAL A 538 15.30 -27.51 35.85
CA VAL A 538 15.44 -28.16 34.54
C VAL A 538 14.69 -27.33 33.48
N ASN A 539 15.45 -26.47 32.78
CA ASN A 539 15.01 -25.55 31.72
C ASN A 539 14.15 -26.17 30.61
N ARG A 540 12.81 -26.09 30.68
CA ARG A 540 11.88 -26.31 29.53
C ARG A 540 10.52 -25.62 29.74
N ASN A 541 10.43 -24.29 29.66
CA ASN A 541 9.17 -23.55 29.79
C ASN A 541 8.60 -23.04 28.45
N GLY A 542 7.37 -23.49 28.14
CA GLY A 542 6.34 -22.78 27.35
C GLY A 542 6.46 -22.81 25.83
N THR A 543 5.33 -22.99 25.14
CA THR A 543 5.15 -22.73 23.70
C THR A 543 5.63 -21.31 23.32
N ASP A 544 5.89 -21.06 22.03
CA ASP A 544 6.49 -19.82 21.49
C ASP A 544 5.59 -18.56 21.63
N GLN A 545 5.21 -18.19 22.85
CA GLN A 545 4.30 -17.09 23.17
C GLN A 545 4.88 -15.69 22.91
N ARG A 546 6.17 -15.60 22.56
CA ARG A 546 6.89 -14.36 22.31
C ARG A 546 7.04 -14.07 20.82
N SER A 547 6.72 -15.03 19.93
CA SER A 547 6.90 -14.92 18.48
C SER A 547 6.27 -13.64 17.94
N ILE A 548 7.07 -12.88 17.20
CA ILE A 548 6.58 -11.76 16.39
C ILE A 548 6.31 -12.24 14.97
N ILE A 549 7.24 -13.02 14.43
CA ILE A 549 7.18 -13.63 13.11
C ILE A 549 6.78 -15.08 13.34
N GLU A 550 5.59 -15.47 12.93
CA GLU A 550 5.06 -16.82 13.04
C GLU A 550 5.03 -17.44 11.64
N LEU A 551 5.78 -18.53 11.45
CA LEU A 551 5.91 -19.26 10.18
C LEU A 551 5.26 -20.64 10.25
N GLN A 552 5.22 -21.23 11.44
CA GLN A 552 4.69 -22.56 11.68
C GLN A 552 3.72 -22.59 12.87
N ARG A 553 2.96 -23.67 12.99
CA ARG A 553 2.00 -23.91 14.08
C ARG A 553 1.85 -25.41 14.35
N PHE A 554 1.38 -25.76 15.54
CA PHE A 554 1.10 -27.14 15.93
C PHE A 554 -0.34 -27.58 15.65
N THR A 555 -1.27 -26.63 15.57
CA THR A 555 -2.71 -26.91 15.51
C THR A 555 -3.40 -25.95 14.56
N ILE A 556 -4.44 -26.43 13.86
CA ILE A 556 -5.40 -25.57 13.16
C ILE A 556 -6.78 -25.76 13.79
N GLN A 557 -7.32 -24.71 14.41
CA GLN A 557 -8.67 -24.74 14.99
C GLN A 557 -9.73 -24.78 13.87
N GLY A 558 -10.72 -25.65 14.00
CA GLY A 558 -11.89 -25.68 13.11
C GLY A 558 -12.35 -27.09 12.75
N SER A 559 -13.15 -27.18 11.68
CA SER A 559 -13.66 -28.45 11.19
C SER A 559 -12.53 -29.42 10.80
N GLU A 560 -12.84 -30.71 10.79
CA GLU A 560 -11.91 -31.70 10.25
C GLU A 560 -11.63 -31.44 8.76
N ILE A 561 -10.35 -31.32 8.40
CA ILE A 561 -9.92 -31.02 7.03
C ILE A 561 -10.23 -32.16 6.05
N ARG A 562 -10.24 -33.44 6.47
CA ARG A 562 -10.45 -34.61 5.59
C ARG A 562 -11.84 -35.24 5.72
N SER A 563 -12.54 -35.48 4.62
CA SER A 563 -13.86 -36.15 4.62
C SER A 563 -13.74 -37.55 4.07
N VAL A 564 -13.60 -38.57 4.92
CA VAL A 564 -14.02 -39.91 4.51
C VAL A 564 -15.12 -40.33 5.47
N SER A 565 -16.35 -40.27 4.98
CA SER A 565 -17.52 -40.79 5.67
C SER A 565 -17.32 -42.28 5.93
N GLY A 566 -17.00 -42.63 7.17
CA GLY A 566 -16.94 -44.02 7.64
C GLY A 566 -15.53 -44.62 7.72
N SER A 567 -14.67 -44.14 8.61
CA SER A 567 -14.16 -44.97 9.72
C SER A 567 -13.44 -44.09 10.73
N SER A 568 -13.81 -44.20 12.00
CA SER A 568 -13.13 -43.58 13.15
C SER A 568 -11.81 -44.26 13.51
N ASN A 569 -11.23 -45.04 12.60
CA ASN A 569 -9.92 -45.65 12.65
C ASN A 569 -9.66 -46.23 11.25
N ASN A 570 -8.61 -45.81 10.55
CA ASN A 570 -8.02 -46.69 9.54
C ASN A 570 -6.50 -46.58 9.57
N SER A 571 -5.93 -47.45 10.39
CA SER A 571 -4.74 -48.20 10.01
C SER A 571 -4.86 -48.63 8.54
N ALA A 572 -3.77 -48.45 7.80
CA ALA A 572 -3.52 -49.02 6.48
C ALA A 572 -4.18 -48.33 5.26
N ASN A 573 -3.33 -47.56 4.58
CA ASN A 573 -3.16 -47.49 3.12
C ASN A 573 -3.65 -46.20 2.41
N ASN A 574 -2.62 -45.37 2.10
CA ASN A 574 -2.48 -44.46 0.96
C ASN A 574 -2.68 -42.94 1.13
N ASN A 575 -2.76 -42.39 2.35
CA ASN A 575 -2.34 -40.99 2.53
C ASN A 575 -1.86 -40.69 3.95
N PRO A 576 -0.56 -40.42 4.17
CA PRO A 576 0.04 -40.56 5.49
C PRO A 576 0.16 -39.27 6.32
N PHE A 577 -0.59 -38.22 6.03
CA PHE A 577 -0.25 -36.88 6.57
C PHE A 577 -1.09 -36.42 7.78
N PHE A 578 -2.21 -37.08 8.11
CA PHE A 578 -3.20 -36.50 9.04
C PHE A 578 -3.87 -37.48 9.99
N LEU A 579 -4.11 -36.97 11.20
CA LEU A 579 -5.15 -37.49 12.08
C LEU A 579 -5.98 -36.31 12.58
N THR A 580 -7.25 -36.28 12.18
CA THR A 580 -8.21 -35.32 12.70
C THR A 580 -8.85 -35.89 13.93
N TRP A 581 -8.69 -35.19 15.06
CA TRP A 581 -9.34 -35.59 16.29
C TRP A 581 -10.78 -35.06 16.29
N ILE A 582 -11.70 -35.94 15.90
CA ILE A 582 -13.12 -35.82 16.23
C ILE A 582 -13.40 -36.76 17.38
N GLN A 583 -13.97 -36.23 18.46
CA GLN A 583 -14.59 -37.00 19.53
C GLN A 583 -15.49 -38.09 18.92
N ASN A 584 -15.06 -39.35 18.97
CA ASN A 584 -15.91 -40.50 18.63
C ASN A 584 -15.44 -41.75 19.38
N VAL A 585 -15.77 -41.80 20.67
CA VAL A 585 -16.06 -43.08 21.34
C VAL A 585 -17.39 -42.92 22.05
N THR A 586 -18.49 -43.16 21.33
CA THR A 586 -19.75 -43.54 21.98
C THR A 586 -19.68 -45.06 22.19
N VAL A 587 -19.39 -45.46 23.42
CA VAL A 587 -19.83 -46.77 23.92
C VAL A 587 -21.36 -46.76 23.82
N PRO A 588 -22.03 -47.80 23.28
CA PRO A 588 -23.44 -47.73 22.96
C PRO A 588 -24.27 -47.55 24.22
N LEU A 589 -24.68 -46.32 24.50
CA LEU A 589 -25.84 -45.99 25.29
C LEU A 589 -26.60 -44.88 24.57
N THR A 590 -27.86 -45.20 24.32
CA THR A 590 -28.85 -44.50 23.52
C THR A 590 -29.03 -43.02 23.89
N ASN A 591 -29.08 -42.17 22.85
CA ASN A 591 -29.70 -40.82 22.82
C ASN A 591 -29.18 -39.71 23.75
N ILE A 592 -27.97 -39.20 23.49
CA ILE A 592 -27.63 -37.80 23.79
C ILE A 592 -26.90 -37.17 22.59
N PRO A 593 -27.40 -36.08 21.98
CA PRO A 593 -26.65 -35.34 20.98
C PRO A 593 -25.58 -34.49 21.68
N ILE A 594 -24.32 -34.91 21.62
CA ILE A 594 -23.18 -34.16 22.17
C ILE A 594 -22.56 -33.35 21.03
N VAL A 595 -22.82 -32.04 21.04
CA VAL A 595 -22.05 -31.03 20.29
C VAL A 595 -21.19 -30.32 21.33
N THR A 596 -19.88 -30.58 21.41
CA THR A 596 -18.95 -29.75 22.20
C THR A 596 -17.66 -29.45 21.45
N THR A 597 -17.49 -28.17 21.10
CA THR A 597 -16.33 -27.49 20.49
C THR A 597 -15.29 -27.08 21.53
N PRO A 598 -13.99 -26.86 21.20
CA PRO A 598 -13.42 -26.75 19.84
C PRO A 598 -12.65 -28.00 19.34
N ASN A 599 -12.75 -28.24 18.03
CA ASN A 599 -11.97 -29.25 17.30
C ASN A 599 -10.64 -28.64 16.81
N TYR A 600 -9.54 -29.40 16.92
CA TYR A 600 -8.22 -29.03 16.42
C TYR A 600 -7.69 -30.07 15.44
N ASN A 601 -7.11 -29.61 14.33
CA ASN A 601 -6.39 -30.43 13.36
C ASN A 601 -4.89 -30.42 13.71
N VAL A 602 -4.25 -31.59 13.75
CA VAL A 602 -2.83 -31.75 14.11
C VAL A 602 -2.13 -32.74 13.17
N VAL A 603 -0.79 -32.68 13.15
CA VAL A 603 0.05 -33.65 12.42
C VAL A 603 0.74 -34.56 13.43
N LEU A 604 0.49 -35.86 13.30
CA LEU A 604 1.13 -36.93 14.07
C LEU A 604 2.38 -37.44 13.33
N THR A 605 3.29 -38.07 14.07
CA THR A 605 4.51 -38.65 13.49
C THR A 605 4.38 -40.16 13.27
N ASN A 606 5.36 -40.74 12.57
CA ASN A 606 5.46 -42.18 12.32
C ASN A 606 5.69 -43.05 13.59
N GLN A 607 5.64 -42.46 14.80
CA GLN A 607 6.04 -43.09 16.06
C GLN A 607 4.93 -43.07 17.14
N ASP A 608 3.65 -43.09 16.73
CA ASP A 608 2.52 -42.89 17.63
C ASP A 608 1.68 -44.15 17.87
N LEU A 609 1.77 -44.70 19.10
CA LEU A 609 0.66 -44.91 20.04
C LEU A 609 1.17 -45.68 21.28
N ILE A 610 0.59 -45.42 22.47
CA ILE A 610 0.05 -46.39 23.45
C ILE A 610 -0.27 -45.63 24.77
N GLY A 611 -1.52 -45.74 25.24
CA GLY A 611 -1.93 -45.59 26.64
C GLY A 611 -1.89 -44.20 27.29
N PRO A 612 -2.63 -43.99 28.41
CA PRO A 612 -2.65 -42.74 29.16
C PRO A 612 -1.46 -42.52 30.10
N THR A 613 -0.60 -43.53 30.30
CA THR A 613 0.47 -43.53 31.32
C THR A 613 1.86 -43.85 30.78
N THR A 614 2.01 -44.11 29.49
CA THR A 614 3.28 -44.53 28.88
C THR A 614 3.83 -43.47 27.93
N THR A 615 5.14 -43.23 27.95
CA THR A 615 5.85 -42.42 26.94
C THR A 615 5.55 -43.00 25.55
N PRO A 616 5.22 -42.20 24.53
CA PRO A 616 4.91 -42.76 23.22
C PRO A 616 6.10 -43.57 22.67
N THR A 617 5.85 -44.78 22.15
CA THR A 617 6.87 -45.71 21.66
C THR A 617 6.72 -45.99 20.16
N THR A 618 7.78 -46.46 19.51
CA THR A 618 7.96 -46.55 18.05
C THR A 618 7.13 -47.63 17.33
N THR A 619 5.93 -47.99 17.80
CA THR A 619 5.26 -49.24 17.41
C THR A 619 4.11 -49.11 16.40
N ASN A 620 3.64 -47.91 16.04
CA ASN A 620 2.62 -47.72 14.99
C ASN A 620 3.03 -46.65 13.96
N ARG A 621 3.22 -47.07 12.71
CA ARG A 621 3.80 -46.25 11.63
C ARG A 621 2.73 -45.58 10.78
N ILE A 622 2.49 -44.28 10.98
CA ILE A 622 1.91 -43.41 9.93
C ILE A 622 3.10 -42.84 9.15
N ASN A 623 3.42 -43.29 7.93
CA ASN A 623 4.64 -42.84 7.23
C ASN A 623 4.47 -41.47 6.56
N THR A 624 4.69 -40.34 7.25
CA THR A 624 4.49 -38.98 6.71
C THR A 624 5.41 -38.64 5.52
N GLY A 625 6.38 -39.46 5.13
CA GLY A 625 7.35 -39.13 4.08
C GLY A 625 8.36 -38.03 4.47
N PHE A 626 8.22 -37.43 5.65
CA PHE A 626 9.16 -36.49 6.25
C PHE A 626 9.96 -37.17 7.36
N LEU A 627 11.24 -36.79 7.52
CA LEU A 627 12.13 -37.30 8.57
C LEU A 627 12.02 -36.43 9.83
N ASP A 628 10.79 -36.12 10.24
CA ASP A 628 10.51 -35.25 11.38
C ASP A 628 11.32 -35.72 12.62
N ASN A 629 12.08 -34.81 13.23
CA ASN A 629 13.10 -35.08 14.26
C ASN A 629 12.63 -34.69 15.68
N ASP A 630 13.36 -35.14 16.70
CA ASP A 630 12.93 -35.00 18.10
C ASP A 630 13.00 -33.58 18.66
N LEU A 631 13.72 -32.66 18.01
CA LEU A 631 13.87 -31.29 18.48
C LEU A 631 12.64 -30.42 18.16
N HIS A 632 12.00 -30.62 17.00
CA HIS A 632 10.74 -29.94 16.68
C HIS A 632 9.49 -30.70 17.17
N LYS A 633 9.58 -32.01 17.45
CA LYS A 633 8.46 -32.77 18.05
C LYS A 633 8.09 -32.25 19.44
N LYS A 634 6.82 -32.38 19.80
CA LYS A 634 6.30 -32.15 21.15
C LYS A 634 5.33 -33.27 21.50
N VAL A 635 5.25 -33.67 22.77
CA VAL A 635 4.19 -34.57 23.20
C VAL A 635 2.93 -33.75 23.40
N ALA A 636 1.78 -34.25 22.98
CA ALA A 636 0.47 -33.70 23.27
C ALA A 636 -0.41 -34.74 23.95
N TYR A 637 -1.21 -34.26 24.90
CA TYR A 637 -2.31 -34.94 25.55
C TYR A 637 -3.59 -34.63 24.80
N ILE A 638 -4.26 -35.68 24.33
CA ILE A 638 -5.45 -35.59 23.50
C ILE A 638 -6.51 -36.54 24.08
N GLY A 639 -7.66 -36.01 24.51
CA GLY A 639 -8.73 -36.82 25.08
C GLY A 639 -9.99 -36.03 25.38
N ALA A 640 -11.06 -36.71 25.81
CA ALA A 640 -12.24 -36.02 26.35
C ALA A 640 -12.06 -35.78 27.84
N GLU A 641 -12.61 -34.69 28.35
CA GLU A 641 -12.66 -34.38 29.79
C GLU A 641 -13.31 -35.54 30.54
N GLY A 642 -12.69 -35.98 31.64
CA GLY A 642 -13.13 -37.14 32.42
C GLY A 642 -12.72 -38.50 31.86
N LEU A 643 -12.04 -38.58 30.70
CA LEU A 643 -11.43 -39.80 30.17
C LEU A 643 -9.89 -39.75 30.27
N ALA A 644 -9.26 -40.91 30.18
CA ALA A 644 -7.81 -41.01 30.19
C ALA A 644 -7.23 -40.36 28.91
N LEU A 645 -6.39 -39.33 29.08
CA LEU A 645 -5.76 -38.58 27.99
C LEU A 645 -4.76 -39.46 27.24
N ARG A 646 -4.76 -39.43 25.91
CA ARG A 646 -3.76 -40.11 25.09
C ARG A 646 -2.54 -39.22 24.90
N LYS A 647 -1.33 -39.77 25.07
CA LYS A 647 -0.09 -39.11 24.69
C LYS A 647 0.23 -39.39 23.21
N SER A 648 0.61 -38.36 22.45
CA SER A 648 1.03 -38.49 21.05
C SER A 648 2.11 -37.47 20.68
N TRP A 649 3.03 -37.84 19.80
CA TRP A 649 4.00 -36.93 19.22
C TRP A 649 3.38 -36.10 18.11
N ILE A 650 3.41 -34.79 18.26
CA ILE A 650 2.99 -33.83 17.24
C ILE A 650 4.19 -33.04 16.73
N VAL A 651 4.08 -32.53 15.50
CA VAL A 651 5.10 -31.70 14.86
C VAL A 651 4.50 -30.38 14.40
N PRO A 652 5.28 -29.29 14.38
CA PRO A 652 4.82 -28.05 13.79
C PRO A 652 4.90 -28.14 12.27
N PHE A 653 4.04 -27.38 11.60
CA PHE A 653 3.92 -27.31 10.15
C PHE A 653 3.67 -25.87 9.69
N PRO A 654 3.98 -25.51 8.43
CA PRO A 654 3.79 -24.16 7.90
C PRO A 654 2.37 -23.61 8.09
N ILE A 655 2.25 -22.29 8.25
CA ILE A 655 0.96 -21.61 8.28
C ILE A 655 0.49 -21.40 6.84
N GLU A 656 -0.48 -22.21 6.44
CA GLU A 656 -1.13 -22.14 5.13
C GLU A 656 -2.59 -21.64 5.23
N ILE A 657 -3.09 -21.00 4.17
CA ILE A 657 -4.50 -20.63 3.99
C ILE A 657 -4.93 -20.96 2.56
N PHE A 658 -6.18 -21.39 2.36
CA PHE A 658 -6.74 -21.51 1.02
C PHE A 658 -7.56 -20.26 0.67
N ASP A 659 -7.09 -19.50 -0.32
CA ASP A 659 -7.82 -18.38 -0.91
C ASP A 659 -8.61 -18.85 -2.16
N PRO A 660 -9.94 -19.03 -2.06
CA PRO A 660 -10.76 -19.47 -3.18
C PRO A 660 -10.85 -18.49 -4.34
N ARG A 661 -10.53 -17.20 -4.13
CA ARG A 661 -10.47 -16.23 -5.22
C ARG A 661 -9.30 -16.54 -6.14
N GLU A 662 -8.19 -16.93 -5.54
CA GLU A 662 -6.91 -17.21 -6.17
C GLU A 662 -6.84 -18.63 -6.74
N GLY A 663 -7.66 -19.56 -6.24
CA GLY A 663 -7.55 -20.99 -6.59
C GLY A 663 -8.06 -21.43 -7.96
N LEU A 664 -8.90 -20.65 -8.63
CA LEU A 664 -9.49 -21.01 -9.92
C LEU A 664 -9.47 -19.81 -10.85
N TYR A 665 -9.60 -19.99 -12.15
CA TYR A 665 -9.83 -18.86 -13.06
C TYR A 665 -11.33 -18.46 -13.14
N ASN A 666 -12.25 -19.41 -12.93
CA ASN A 666 -13.71 -19.17 -12.96
C ASN A 666 -14.47 -19.81 -11.77
N GLN A 667 -15.71 -19.38 -11.53
CA GLN A 667 -16.63 -19.94 -10.54
C GLN A 667 -17.59 -21.02 -11.11
N GLY A 668 -17.38 -21.51 -12.34
CA GLY A 668 -18.33 -22.39 -13.05
C GLY A 668 -18.51 -23.78 -12.43
N ILE A 669 -17.87 -24.02 -11.29
CA ILE A 669 -17.88 -25.26 -10.55
C ILE A 669 -18.99 -25.18 -9.49
N THR A 670 -20.12 -25.82 -9.77
CA THR A 670 -21.23 -25.97 -8.81
C THR A 670 -20.89 -27.03 -7.76
N ILE A 671 -19.93 -26.75 -6.87
CA ILE A 671 -19.59 -27.64 -5.76
C ILE A 671 -20.09 -27.01 -4.45
N ASN A 672 -21.38 -27.22 -4.18
CA ASN A 672 -22.04 -26.86 -2.91
C ASN A 672 -21.83 -27.91 -1.80
N THR A 673 -20.90 -28.86 -2.00
CA THR A 673 -20.56 -29.95 -1.08
C THR A 673 -19.06 -29.93 -0.77
N VAL A 674 -18.63 -30.73 0.22
CA VAL A 674 -17.21 -31.11 0.37
C VAL A 674 -16.63 -31.40 -1.01
N TYR A 675 -15.45 -30.86 -1.34
CA TYR A 675 -14.90 -30.99 -2.69
C TYR A 675 -14.84 -32.48 -3.10
N PRO A 676 -15.62 -32.90 -4.11
CA PRO A 676 -15.72 -34.29 -4.54
C PRO A 676 -14.32 -34.74 -4.95
N ASN A 677 -13.91 -35.90 -4.44
CA ASN A 677 -12.61 -36.56 -4.64
C ASN A 677 -11.46 -36.10 -3.73
N GLY A 678 -11.63 -35.06 -2.91
CA GLY A 678 -10.67 -34.71 -1.85
C GLY A 678 -9.34 -34.13 -2.36
N GLN A 679 -9.35 -33.36 -3.45
CA GLN A 679 -8.19 -32.60 -3.96
C GLN A 679 -8.57 -31.13 -4.24
N LEU A 680 -7.70 -30.17 -3.91
CA LEU A 680 -7.84 -28.73 -4.02
C LEU A 680 -6.90 -28.16 -5.09
N PRO A 681 -7.30 -27.14 -5.86
CA PRO A 681 -6.38 -26.41 -6.74
C PRO A 681 -5.22 -25.76 -5.98
N ARG A 682 -3.98 -26.08 -6.33
CA ARG A 682 -2.79 -25.55 -5.65
C ARG A 682 -2.62 -24.04 -5.80
N ALA A 683 -3.12 -23.47 -6.89
CA ALA A 683 -3.09 -22.03 -7.14
C ALA A 683 -3.76 -21.21 -6.03
N GLY A 684 -4.62 -21.81 -5.20
CA GLY A 684 -5.32 -21.12 -4.12
C GLY A 684 -4.64 -21.28 -2.76
N VAL A 685 -3.59 -22.10 -2.65
CA VAL A 685 -2.84 -22.29 -1.41
C VAL A 685 -1.87 -21.12 -1.27
N MET A 686 -1.95 -20.40 -0.17
CA MET A 686 -1.04 -19.31 0.16
C MET A 686 -0.22 -19.69 1.40
N SER A 687 1.10 -19.73 1.27
CA SER A 687 1.99 -19.80 2.43
C SER A 687 2.07 -18.45 3.12
N VAL A 688 1.81 -18.44 4.42
CA VAL A 688 1.61 -17.22 5.20
C VAL A 688 2.79 -16.94 6.12
N VAL A 689 3.35 -15.73 6.01
CA VAL A 689 4.17 -15.14 7.07
C VAL A 689 3.24 -14.36 8.00
N GLN A 690 3.02 -14.88 9.21
CA GLN A 690 2.13 -14.26 10.18
C GLN A 690 2.90 -13.30 11.09
N ILE A 691 2.38 -12.09 11.29
CA ILE A 691 2.94 -11.06 12.17
C ILE A 691 1.99 -10.84 13.34
N ASN A 692 2.47 -11.13 14.55
CA ASN A 692 1.72 -10.94 15.78
C ASN A 692 1.90 -9.51 16.31
N ALA A 693 0.93 -8.64 16.01
CA ALA A 693 0.98 -7.23 16.38
C ALA A 693 1.02 -7.01 17.91
N GLY A 694 0.40 -7.91 18.67
CA GLY A 694 0.41 -7.89 20.13
C GLY A 694 1.83 -8.10 20.69
N ASN A 695 2.56 -9.09 20.19
CA ASN A 695 3.94 -9.36 20.58
C ASN A 695 4.92 -8.32 20.04
N LEU A 696 4.70 -7.82 18.83
CA LEU A 696 5.46 -6.71 18.27
C LEU A 696 5.34 -5.46 19.17
N ARG A 697 4.13 -5.14 19.63
CA ARG A 697 3.90 -4.02 20.56
C ARG A 697 4.65 -4.22 21.87
N ARG A 698 4.67 -5.44 22.43
CA ARG A 698 5.44 -5.75 23.65
C ARG A 698 6.93 -5.52 23.46
N PHE A 699 7.47 -5.91 22.29
CA PHE A 699 8.84 -5.63 21.91
C PHE A 699 9.13 -4.13 21.81
N LEU A 700 8.31 -3.38 21.07
CA LEU A 700 8.48 -1.93 20.88
C LEU A 700 8.22 -1.11 22.16
N ASN A 701 7.52 -1.67 23.14
CA ASN A 701 7.36 -1.09 24.48
C ASN A 701 8.50 -1.47 25.45
N GLY A 702 9.47 -2.26 25.01
CA GLY A 702 10.66 -2.60 25.80
C GLY A 702 10.52 -3.77 26.76
N GLU A 703 9.46 -4.59 26.65
CA GLU A 703 9.24 -5.74 27.57
C GLU A 703 10.33 -6.82 27.46
N PHE A 704 11.06 -6.86 26.34
CA PHE A 704 12.14 -7.80 26.09
C PHE A 704 13.55 -7.19 26.23
N ASN A 705 13.66 -5.93 26.67
CA ASN A 705 14.95 -5.31 26.94
C ASN A 705 15.79 -6.22 27.87
N ASP A 706 17.08 -6.37 27.54
CA ASP A 706 18.07 -7.12 28.31
C ASP A 706 17.82 -8.64 28.43
N LYS A 707 16.85 -9.20 27.68
CA LYS A 707 16.57 -10.65 27.63
C LYS A 707 17.27 -11.37 26.48
N PHE A 708 17.67 -10.65 25.43
CA PHE A 708 18.38 -11.19 24.26
C PHE A 708 19.84 -11.51 24.57
N GLN A 709 20.44 -12.47 23.86
CA GLN A 709 21.88 -12.74 23.95
C GLN A 709 22.70 -11.63 23.26
N PRO A 710 23.74 -11.06 23.89
CA PRO A 710 24.53 -9.97 23.28
C PRO A 710 25.40 -10.39 22.09
N ASN A 711 25.84 -11.65 22.05
CA ASN A 711 26.86 -12.16 21.13
C ASN A 711 26.21 -12.78 19.88
N ARG A 712 25.96 -12.02 18.82
CA ARG A 712 25.32 -12.52 17.58
C ARG A 712 26.30 -12.85 16.47
N THR A 713 25.91 -13.75 15.57
CA THR A 713 26.67 -14.10 14.37
C THR A 713 26.33 -13.16 13.21
N THR A 714 25.11 -12.63 13.19
CA THR A 714 24.60 -11.70 12.17
C THR A 714 24.67 -10.24 12.63
N GLY A 715 25.35 -9.40 11.85
CA GLY A 715 25.48 -7.96 12.10
C GLY A 715 26.34 -7.57 13.33
N ALA A 716 26.86 -6.34 13.34
CA ALA A 716 27.71 -5.84 14.44
C ALA A 716 26.94 -5.77 15.78
N PRO A 717 27.55 -6.07 16.95
CA PRO A 717 26.87 -5.96 18.26
C PRO A 717 26.51 -4.52 18.62
N PHE A 718 25.52 -4.29 19.50
CA PHE A 718 25.11 -2.92 19.92
C PHE A 718 26.10 -2.37 20.94
N ASN A 719 27.35 -2.11 20.54
CA ASN A 719 28.43 -1.70 21.45
C ASN A 719 28.58 -2.67 22.64
N GLY A 720 28.51 -3.98 22.37
CA GLY A 720 28.67 -5.03 23.37
C GLY A 720 27.42 -5.40 24.17
N ARG A 721 26.26 -4.77 23.93
CA ARG A 721 24.96 -5.17 24.51
C ARG A 721 24.01 -5.78 23.47
N SER A 722 22.93 -6.36 23.96
CA SER A 722 21.81 -6.84 23.14
C SER A 722 20.90 -5.69 22.66
N ILE A 723 20.07 -5.99 21.67
CA ILE A 723 19.05 -5.05 21.15
C ILE A 723 18.06 -4.63 22.22
N ARG A 724 17.59 -3.38 22.13
CA ARG A 724 16.52 -2.79 22.93
C ARG A 724 15.50 -2.12 22.01
N HIS A 725 14.31 -1.87 22.51
CA HIS A 725 13.27 -1.16 21.75
C HIS A 725 13.71 0.23 21.26
N THR A 726 14.53 0.95 22.04
CA THR A 726 15.07 2.27 21.66
C THR A 726 16.03 2.24 20.48
N ASP A 727 16.54 1.06 20.11
CA ASP A 727 17.37 0.90 18.93
C ASP A 727 16.56 0.86 17.64
N VAL A 728 15.26 0.58 17.72
CA VAL A 728 14.38 0.53 16.56
C VAL A 728 14.09 1.96 16.09
N PRO A 729 14.49 2.35 14.87
CA PRO A 729 14.22 3.68 14.35
C PRO A 729 12.71 3.94 14.29
N GLN A 730 12.29 5.12 14.77
CA GLN A 730 10.89 5.34 15.19
C GLN A 730 10.29 6.69 14.79
N ASN A 731 10.90 7.46 13.88
CA ASN A 731 10.54 8.83 13.45
C ASN A 731 9.17 9.36 13.96
N THR A 732 8.11 9.31 13.16
CA THR A 732 6.72 9.59 13.56
C THR A 732 5.97 8.32 13.97
N GLY A 733 6.69 7.24 14.24
CA GLY A 733 6.18 5.89 14.41
C GLY A 733 7.05 4.86 13.71
N TRP A 734 6.54 3.63 13.62
CA TRP A 734 7.26 2.50 13.02
C TRP A 734 6.58 2.01 11.75
N VAL A 735 7.39 1.76 10.72
CA VAL A 735 6.99 0.98 9.55
C VAL A 735 7.53 -0.44 9.71
N VAL A 736 6.66 -1.43 9.65
CA VAL A 736 7.05 -2.84 9.54
C VAL A 736 6.75 -3.30 8.13
N SER A 737 7.80 -3.59 7.38
CA SER A 737 7.70 -4.08 6.01
C SER A 737 8.04 -5.57 5.94
N VAL A 738 7.23 -6.35 5.24
CA VAL A 738 7.46 -7.77 4.99
C VAL A 738 7.52 -8.02 3.49
N SER A 739 8.48 -8.81 3.04
CA SER A 739 8.69 -9.13 1.64
C SER A 739 9.09 -10.59 1.53
N ASP A 740 8.13 -11.46 1.21
CA ASP A 740 8.36 -12.88 1.00
C ASP A 740 8.48 -13.18 -0.48
N ARG A 741 9.72 -13.22 -0.98
CA ARG A 741 10.08 -13.56 -2.36
C ARG A 741 10.47 -15.02 -2.53
N ARG A 742 9.93 -15.89 -1.69
CA ARG A 742 10.08 -17.33 -1.89
C ARG A 742 9.23 -17.77 -3.08
N GLY A 743 9.82 -18.51 -4.00
CA GLY A 743 9.22 -18.91 -5.27
C GLY A 743 9.21 -17.85 -6.38
N ASP A 744 9.76 -16.66 -6.12
CA ASP A 744 10.01 -15.60 -7.10
C ASP A 744 11.33 -15.91 -7.81
N PHE A 745 11.24 -16.67 -8.91
CA PHE A 745 12.36 -17.27 -9.61
C PHE A 745 13.20 -16.20 -10.32
N ASP A 746 12.55 -15.32 -11.07
CA ASP A 746 13.15 -14.23 -11.84
C ASP A 746 13.29 -12.91 -11.06
N PHE A 747 12.78 -12.89 -9.82
CA PHE A 747 13.05 -11.88 -8.82
C PHE A 747 12.52 -10.48 -9.14
N ASP A 748 11.40 -10.38 -9.86
CA ASP A 748 10.72 -9.11 -10.08
C ASP A 748 9.58 -8.81 -9.11
N GLY A 749 9.16 -9.80 -8.34
CA GLY A 749 8.08 -9.70 -7.36
C GLY A 749 6.69 -9.72 -7.98
N GLU A 750 6.50 -10.38 -9.12
CA GLU A 750 5.22 -10.57 -9.82
C GLU A 750 4.83 -12.05 -9.82
N TYR A 751 3.54 -12.35 -9.67
CA TYR A 751 3.03 -13.71 -9.80
C TYR A 751 2.74 -13.93 -11.28
N ASP A 752 3.74 -14.46 -12.01
CA ASP A 752 3.78 -14.73 -13.46
C ASP A 752 2.64 -15.64 -13.96
N MET A 753 1.42 -15.11 -13.89
CA MET A 753 0.14 -15.72 -14.22
C MET A 753 -0.77 -14.69 -14.86
N GLU A 754 -0.32 -14.11 -15.97
CA GLU A 754 -1.15 -13.22 -16.77
C GLU A 754 -2.07 -13.99 -17.73
N ASP A 755 -1.66 -15.19 -18.16
CA ASP A 755 -2.41 -16.09 -19.04
C ASP A 755 -3.54 -16.82 -18.27
N VAL A 756 -4.55 -16.05 -17.85
CA VAL A 756 -5.67 -16.47 -16.99
C VAL A 756 -6.93 -16.75 -17.80
N TYR A 757 -7.04 -16.18 -19.00
CA TYR A 757 -8.14 -16.39 -19.94
C TYR A 757 -7.75 -17.41 -21.02
N GLY A 758 -8.70 -17.74 -21.91
CA GLY A 758 -8.42 -18.65 -23.04
C GLY A 758 -8.09 -20.11 -22.70
N ASN A 759 -8.12 -20.51 -21.42
CA ASN A 759 -7.59 -21.79 -20.93
C ASN A 759 -6.05 -21.88 -21.08
N ASN A 760 -5.36 -20.82 -20.66
CA ASN A 760 -3.91 -20.73 -20.69
C ASN A 760 -3.38 -20.90 -22.12
N ASP A 761 -3.89 -20.09 -23.05
CA ASP A 761 -3.68 -20.22 -24.51
C ASP A 761 -2.39 -19.55 -25.00
N GLY A 762 -1.68 -18.85 -24.12
CA GLY A 762 -0.42 -18.17 -24.43
C GLY A 762 -0.58 -16.89 -25.26
N THR A 763 -1.79 -16.33 -25.35
CA THR A 763 -2.07 -15.08 -26.08
C THR A 763 -2.44 -13.98 -25.11
N LEU A 764 -1.79 -12.81 -25.19
CA LEU A 764 -2.15 -11.66 -24.35
C LEU A 764 -3.54 -11.10 -24.73
N GLN A 765 -4.49 -11.20 -23.82
CA GLN A 765 -5.86 -10.68 -23.96
C GLN A 765 -6.09 -9.43 -23.09
N PRO A 766 -7.10 -8.60 -23.42
CA PRO A 766 -7.49 -7.49 -22.56
C PRO A 766 -7.86 -7.95 -21.15
N GLY A 767 -7.14 -7.42 -20.15
CA GLY A 767 -7.27 -7.76 -18.73
C GLY A 767 -6.22 -8.74 -18.20
N GLU A 768 -5.33 -9.26 -19.05
CA GLU A 768 -4.22 -10.14 -18.65
C GLU A 768 -2.94 -9.39 -18.33
N ASP A 769 -2.69 -8.29 -19.03
CA ASP A 769 -1.53 -7.42 -18.82
C ASP A 769 -1.69 -6.61 -17.51
N VAL A 770 -1.27 -7.21 -16.39
CA VAL A 770 -1.42 -6.63 -15.04
C VAL A 770 -0.43 -5.49 -14.84
N ASN A 771 0.77 -5.60 -15.43
CA ASN A 771 1.83 -4.61 -15.26
C ASN A 771 1.86 -3.53 -16.36
N LYS A 772 1.07 -3.70 -17.43
CA LYS A 772 0.88 -2.80 -18.57
C LYS A 772 2.12 -2.65 -19.44
N ASN A 773 2.87 -3.73 -19.63
CA ASN A 773 4.10 -3.75 -20.42
C ASN A 773 3.90 -4.26 -21.87
N GLY A 774 2.70 -4.78 -22.20
CA GLY A 774 2.35 -5.31 -23.52
C GLY A 774 2.92 -6.70 -23.84
N ILE A 775 3.46 -7.40 -22.84
CA ILE A 775 4.02 -8.75 -22.89
C ILE A 775 3.14 -9.65 -22.01
N LEU A 776 3.08 -10.94 -22.33
CA LEU A 776 2.39 -11.94 -21.51
C LEU A 776 3.39 -12.59 -20.57
N GLU A 777 3.27 -12.35 -19.27
CA GLU A 777 4.08 -13.03 -18.26
C GLU A 777 3.41 -14.33 -17.76
N ALA A 778 4.05 -15.48 -18.06
CA ALA A 778 3.57 -16.79 -17.63
C ALA A 778 4.73 -17.80 -17.39
N ASP A 779 5.05 -18.08 -16.11
CA ASP A 779 5.98 -19.15 -15.71
C ASP A 779 5.29 -20.20 -14.82
N TYR A 780 4.78 -21.22 -15.50
CA TYR A 780 4.11 -22.37 -14.88
C TYR A 780 5.02 -23.41 -14.25
N ALA A 781 6.32 -23.33 -14.50
CA ALA A 781 7.27 -24.34 -14.07
C ALA A 781 7.91 -23.96 -12.73
N ASN A 782 8.20 -22.67 -12.54
CA ASN A 782 8.98 -22.21 -11.40
C ASN A 782 8.19 -21.28 -10.47
N GLU A 783 7.36 -20.38 -10.99
CA GLU A 783 6.78 -19.30 -10.19
C GLU A 783 5.31 -19.48 -9.88
N ALA A 784 4.56 -20.12 -10.78
CA ALA A 784 3.13 -20.18 -10.64
C ALA A 784 2.47 -21.48 -11.11
N VAL A 785 1.24 -21.67 -10.67
CA VAL A 785 0.45 -22.88 -10.96
C VAL A 785 -0.57 -22.56 -12.03
N ARG A 786 -0.59 -23.37 -13.10
CA ARG A 786 -1.62 -23.28 -14.15
C ARG A 786 -3.05 -23.33 -13.60
N TYR A 787 -3.93 -22.52 -14.17
CA TYR A 787 -5.36 -22.62 -13.95
C TYR A 787 -6.00 -23.73 -14.79
N THR A 788 -5.68 -24.98 -14.49
CA THR A 788 -6.28 -26.12 -15.19
C THR A 788 -7.77 -26.24 -14.80
N GLY A 789 -8.69 -26.01 -15.74
CA GLY A 789 -10.13 -26.24 -15.55
C GLY A 789 -10.46 -27.70 -15.15
N THR A 790 -11.70 -27.92 -14.66
CA THR A 790 -12.16 -29.16 -14.02
C THR A 790 -12.44 -30.35 -14.93
N THR A 791 -11.87 -30.46 -16.13
CA THR A 791 -12.02 -31.71 -16.88
C THR A 791 -11.09 -32.76 -16.27
N GLU A 792 -11.63 -33.48 -15.29
CA GLU A 792 -11.02 -34.62 -14.62
C GLU A 792 -10.37 -35.59 -15.63
N GLY A 793 -9.20 -36.14 -15.29
CA GLY A 793 -8.63 -37.31 -15.96
C GLY A 793 -7.47 -37.09 -16.93
N THR A 794 -6.92 -35.88 -17.07
CA THR A 794 -5.67 -35.66 -17.82
C THR A 794 -4.45 -35.65 -16.89
N ALA A 795 -3.30 -36.18 -17.35
CA ALA A 795 -2.07 -36.26 -16.56
C ALA A 795 -1.54 -34.88 -16.08
N ALA A 796 -1.96 -33.79 -16.72
CA ALA A 796 -1.64 -32.41 -16.34
C ALA A 796 -2.33 -31.95 -15.04
N LEU A 797 -3.41 -32.62 -14.60
CA LEU A 797 -4.15 -32.29 -13.38
C LEU A 797 -3.42 -32.74 -12.10
N ALA A 798 -2.63 -33.82 -12.17
CA ALA A 798 -1.99 -34.43 -10.99
C ALA A 798 -0.93 -33.53 -10.34
N SER A 799 -0.33 -32.61 -11.11
CA SER A 799 0.64 -31.62 -10.61
C SER A 799 0.02 -30.30 -10.15
N SER A 800 -1.26 -30.02 -10.46
CA SER A 800 -1.93 -28.74 -10.14
C SER A 800 -2.90 -28.82 -8.96
N VAL A 801 -3.08 -29.99 -8.34
CA VAL A 801 -3.99 -30.19 -7.19
C VAL A 801 -3.30 -30.86 -5.99
N TYR A 802 -3.77 -30.58 -4.77
CA TYR A 802 -3.32 -31.17 -3.51
C TYR A 802 -4.48 -31.70 -2.70
N THR A 803 -4.29 -32.78 -1.93
CA THR A 803 -5.30 -33.12 -0.94
C THR A 803 -5.40 -31.97 0.11
N PRO A 804 -6.61 -31.61 0.61
CA PRO A 804 -6.79 -30.47 1.51
C PRO A 804 -5.87 -30.45 2.71
N ASP A 805 -5.56 -31.65 3.17
CA ASP A 805 -4.73 -31.93 4.31
C ASP A 805 -3.27 -31.58 3.95
N ARG A 806 -2.72 -32.13 2.87
CA ARG A 806 -1.39 -31.76 2.39
C ARG A 806 -1.24 -30.26 2.13
N ALA A 807 -2.24 -29.65 1.51
CA ALA A 807 -2.27 -28.20 1.25
C ALA A 807 -2.20 -27.35 2.52
N ALA A 808 -2.63 -27.88 3.67
CA ALA A 808 -2.68 -27.15 4.93
C ALA A 808 -1.40 -27.29 5.79
N THR A 809 -0.48 -28.20 5.44
CA THR A 809 0.63 -28.62 6.33
C THR A 809 2.01 -28.72 5.67
N VAL A 810 2.12 -28.33 4.41
CA VAL A 810 3.37 -28.35 3.65
C VAL A 810 3.43 -27.09 2.79
N ASP A 811 4.61 -26.48 2.70
CA ASP A 811 4.88 -25.33 1.83
C ASP A 811 4.80 -25.73 0.33
N HIS A 812 5.02 -24.80 -0.59
CA HIS A 812 5.06 -25.02 -2.04
C HIS A 812 6.17 -24.18 -2.71
N PRO A 813 6.62 -24.53 -3.93
CA PRO A 813 7.74 -23.84 -4.57
C PRO A 813 7.38 -22.46 -5.16
N TYR A 814 6.10 -22.15 -5.37
CA TYR A 814 5.63 -20.98 -6.13
C TYR A 814 5.63 -19.65 -5.37
N TYR A 815 5.57 -18.52 -6.09
CA TYR A 815 5.42 -17.16 -5.56
C TYR A 815 3.99 -16.83 -5.11
N ARG A 816 3.29 -17.81 -4.54
CA ARG A 816 1.95 -17.64 -3.98
C ARG A 816 2.06 -17.40 -2.46
N ARG A 817 2.42 -16.18 -2.08
CA ARG A 817 2.80 -15.81 -0.71
C ARG A 817 1.83 -14.82 -0.11
N ALA A 818 1.62 -14.93 1.19
CA ALA A 818 0.75 -14.01 1.93
C ALA A 818 1.43 -13.55 3.21
N VAL A 819 1.04 -12.36 3.66
CA VAL A 819 1.44 -11.84 4.97
C VAL A 819 0.18 -11.59 5.78
N ARG A 820 0.10 -12.13 7.00
CA ARG A 820 -1.09 -11.99 7.84
C ARG A 820 -0.81 -11.25 9.13
N LEU A 821 -1.55 -10.18 9.39
CA LEU A 821 -1.52 -9.44 10.65
C LEU A 821 -2.56 -10.01 11.63
N VAL A 822 -2.11 -10.49 12.79
CA VAL A 822 -2.96 -11.06 13.84
C VAL A 822 -2.80 -10.33 15.18
N ASN A 823 -3.75 -10.54 16.10
CA ASN A 823 -3.74 -9.93 17.43
C ASN A 823 -3.60 -8.40 17.40
N ALA A 824 -4.20 -7.77 16.38
CA ALA A 824 -4.00 -6.38 16.04
C ALA A 824 -5.06 -5.42 16.60
N ALA A 825 -5.97 -5.89 17.46
CA ALA A 825 -6.95 -5.02 18.11
C ALA A 825 -6.29 -3.84 18.84
N ARG A 826 -5.06 -4.05 19.34
CA ARG A 826 -4.16 -3.01 19.85
C ARG A 826 -2.78 -3.17 19.20
N ILE A 827 -2.44 -2.25 18.31
CA ILE A 827 -1.17 -2.19 17.58
C ILE A 827 -0.08 -1.42 18.37
N PRO A 828 1.20 -1.49 17.96
CA PRO A 828 2.23 -0.60 18.46
C PRO A 828 1.91 0.86 18.18
N GLY A 829 2.36 1.78 19.03
CA GLY A 829 2.10 3.22 18.86
C GLY A 829 1.55 3.90 20.10
N ILE A 830 1.53 5.22 20.05
CA ILE A 830 0.93 6.09 21.06
C ILE A 830 0.38 7.34 20.40
N TYR A 831 -0.80 7.77 20.82
CA TYR A 831 -1.31 9.12 20.53
C TYR A 831 -1.09 10.03 21.74
N ASN A 832 -0.52 11.21 21.51
CA ASN A 832 -0.30 12.21 22.54
C ASN A 832 -0.94 13.54 22.14
N ALA A 833 -2.12 13.82 22.68
CA ALA A 833 -2.85 15.06 22.41
C ALA A 833 -2.18 16.31 22.98
N THR A 834 -1.40 16.17 24.07
CA THR A 834 -0.75 17.30 24.75
C THR A 834 0.52 17.74 24.04
N ILE A 835 1.31 16.78 23.55
CA ILE A 835 2.54 17.01 22.81
C ILE A 835 2.43 16.21 21.51
N PRO A 836 1.86 16.80 20.44
CA PRO A 836 1.62 16.09 19.18
C PRO A 836 2.88 15.44 18.58
N ASP A 837 4.04 16.07 18.75
CA ASP A 837 5.35 15.55 18.30
C ASP A 837 5.75 14.22 18.98
N ASN A 838 5.12 13.86 20.10
CA ASN A 838 5.32 12.58 20.78
C ASN A 838 4.38 11.47 20.26
N THR A 839 3.46 11.78 19.34
CA THR A 839 2.63 10.78 18.68
C THR A 839 3.51 9.84 17.85
N ARG A 840 3.28 8.54 17.99
CA ARG A 840 3.93 7.48 17.22
C ARG A 840 2.85 6.61 16.60
N GLY A 841 2.74 6.64 15.28
CA GLY A 841 1.84 5.79 14.53
C GLY A 841 2.46 4.42 14.20
N PHE A 842 1.71 3.64 13.42
CA PHE A 842 2.15 2.33 12.94
C PHE A 842 1.73 2.11 11.50
N THR A 843 2.62 1.55 10.69
CA THR A 843 2.28 1.14 9.32
C THR A 843 2.79 -0.26 9.06
N PHE A 844 1.90 -1.10 8.56
CA PHE A 844 2.23 -2.45 8.14
C PHE A 844 2.22 -2.52 6.62
N ALA A 845 3.35 -2.85 6.02
CA ALA A 845 3.55 -2.83 4.58
C ALA A 845 4.03 -4.18 4.05
N SER A 846 3.58 -4.58 2.86
CA SER A 846 4.07 -5.77 2.17
C SER A 846 4.01 -5.62 0.66
N GLU A 847 4.94 -6.26 -0.04
CA GLU A 847 4.83 -6.45 -1.50
C GLU A 847 3.94 -7.65 -1.88
N ASN A 848 3.61 -8.50 -0.91
CA ASN A 848 2.66 -9.61 -1.07
C ASN A 848 1.25 -9.18 -0.63
N GLY A 849 0.25 -10.04 -0.83
CA GLY A 849 -1.09 -9.82 -0.26
C GLY A 849 -1.08 -9.78 1.27
N VAL A 850 -1.77 -8.79 1.84
CA VAL A 850 -1.93 -8.63 3.29
C VAL A 850 -3.29 -9.13 3.74
N TYR A 851 -3.31 -10.03 4.70
CA TYR A 851 -4.52 -10.52 5.37
C TYR A 851 -4.57 -9.94 6.78
N THR A 852 -5.74 -9.49 7.23
CA THR A 852 -5.95 -9.11 8.64
C THR A 852 -6.91 -10.08 9.29
N LEU A 853 -6.58 -10.59 10.47
CA LEU A 853 -7.46 -11.49 11.23
C LEU A 853 -8.06 -10.79 12.45
N GLY A 854 -9.39 -10.68 12.44
CA GLY A 854 -10.17 -10.10 13.51
C GLY A 854 -10.07 -8.57 13.59
N ASN A 855 -10.34 -8.03 14.77
CA ASN A 855 -10.30 -6.57 14.99
C ASN A 855 -8.90 -6.00 14.79
N VAL A 856 -8.80 -4.83 14.15
CA VAL A 856 -7.53 -4.14 13.88
C VAL A 856 -7.62 -2.68 14.36
N ASN A 857 -6.69 -2.30 15.23
CA ASN A 857 -6.57 -0.95 15.81
C ASN A 857 -7.90 -0.42 16.38
N SER A 858 -8.75 -1.34 16.83
CA SER A 858 -10.08 -1.02 17.30
C SER A 858 -10.57 -2.09 18.26
N THR A 859 -11.32 -1.67 19.26
CA THR A 859 -11.99 -2.56 20.22
C THR A 859 -13.50 -2.66 19.98
N GLY A 860 -14.03 -1.96 18.98
CA GLY A 860 -15.47 -1.93 18.66
C GLY A 860 -16.00 -0.52 18.42
N ILE A 861 -17.33 -0.38 18.43
CA ILE A 861 -18.06 0.89 18.31
C ILE A 861 -18.90 1.13 19.58
N THR A 862 -19.04 2.38 20.02
CA THR A 862 -19.79 2.71 21.26
C THR A 862 -21.29 2.61 21.09
N THR A 863 -21.83 3.19 20.02
CA THR A 863 -23.25 3.17 19.69
C THR A 863 -23.44 3.20 18.18
N GLN A 864 -24.59 2.73 17.70
CA GLN A 864 -24.93 2.70 16.29
C GLN A 864 -26.26 3.40 16.03
N ALA A 865 -26.35 4.70 16.36
CA ALA A 865 -27.55 5.48 16.14
C ALA A 865 -27.75 5.94 14.67
N ILE A 866 -26.67 5.98 13.88
CA ILE A 866 -26.63 6.51 12.51
C ILE A 866 -25.80 5.58 11.62
N VAL A 867 -26.21 5.40 10.35
CA VAL A 867 -25.46 4.64 9.32
C VAL A 867 -25.10 5.59 8.17
N PRO A 868 -23.81 5.74 7.82
CA PRO A 868 -22.67 5.07 8.44
C PRO A 868 -22.40 5.67 9.83
N THR A 869 -21.86 4.85 10.73
CA THR A 869 -21.48 5.28 12.07
C THR A 869 -20.36 6.32 11.98
N PRO A 870 -20.47 7.49 12.64
CA PRO A 870 -19.41 8.48 12.65
C PRO A 870 -18.08 7.90 13.15
N SER A 871 -16.95 8.33 12.57
CA SER A 871 -15.60 7.90 12.97
C SER A 871 -15.32 8.09 14.47
N THR A 872 -15.93 9.10 15.09
CA THR A 872 -15.79 9.41 16.52
C THR A 872 -16.40 8.34 17.45
N PHE A 873 -17.23 7.44 16.94
CA PHE A 873 -17.82 6.36 17.74
C PHE A 873 -16.99 5.07 17.70
N TYR A 874 -15.96 5.00 16.84
CA TYR A 874 -15.02 3.87 16.82
C TYR A 874 -14.05 3.98 17.98
N GLN A 875 -13.89 2.89 18.72
CA GLN A 875 -13.00 2.83 19.87
C GLN A 875 -11.67 2.17 19.51
N PRO A 876 -10.55 2.62 20.12
CA PRO A 876 -10.44 3.79 20.98
C PRO A 876 -10.60 5.12 20.22
N GLN A 877 -11.29 6.10 20.81
CA GLN A 877 -11.39 7.48 20.28
C GLN A 877 -10.65 8.45 21.21
N ASP A 878 -9.79 9.30 20.62
CA ASP A 878 -8.92 10.29 21.29
C ASP A 878 -8.23 9.87 22.60
N THR A 879 -7.91 8.59 22.75
CA THR A 879 -7.09 8.07 23.88
C THR A 879 -5.67 7.77 23.43
N THR A 880 -4.76 7.51 24.38
CA THR A 880 -3.36 7.15 24.08
C THR A 880 -3.20 5.95 23.16
N THR A 881 -4.22 5.08 23.07
CA THR A 881 -4.22 3.89 22.20
C THR A 881 -4.94 4.10 20.88
N HIS A 882 -5.41 5.32 20.58
CA HIS A 882 -5.93 5.70 19.26
C HIS A 882 -4.77 6.01 18.31
N VAL A 883 -4.06 4.94 17.93
CA VAL A 883 -2.84 5.03 17.13
C VAL A 883 -3.18 5.36 15.66
N PRO A 884 -2.52 6.35 15.03
CA PRO A 884 -2.55 6.53 13.58
C PRO A 884 -2.01 5.30 12.85
N ALA A 885 -2.84 4.64 12.04
CA ALA A 885 -2.50 3.35 11.44
C ALA A 885 -2.72 3.28 9.93
N ALA A 886 -1.80 2.60 9.22
CA ALA A 886 -1.99 2.20 7.83
C ALA A 886 -1.63 0.72 7.59
N ILE A 887 -2.34 0.11 6.64
CA ILE A 887 -2.03 -1.21 6.07
C ILE A 887 -1.85 -1.06 4.57
N ILE A 888 -0.73 -1.57 4.07
CA ILE A 888 -0.23 -1.36 2.72
C ILE A 888 0.16 -2.72 2.18
N GLY A 889 -0.39 -3.12 1.04
CA GLY A 889 -0.15 -4.45 0.48
C GLY A 889 -0.31 -4.47 -1.03
N ASP A 890 0.06 -5.58 -1.66
CA ASP A 890 -0.35 -5.83 -3.05
C ASP A 890 -1.88 -5.86 -3.18
N ALA A 891 -2.52 -6.53 -2.22
CA ALA A 891 -3.95 -6.45 -1.96
C ALA A 891 -4.19 -6.56 -0.44
N VAL A 892 -5.37 -6.16 0.04
CA VAL A 892 -5.74 -6.34 1.46
C VAL A 892 -7.04 -7.13 1.60
N THR A 893 -6.99 -8.22 2.36
CA THR A 893 -8.10 -9.12 2.65
C THR A 893 -8.47 -9.07 4.13
N ILE A 894 -9.75 -8.89 4.43
CA ILE A 894 -10.25 -8.86 5.82
C ILE A 894 -10.85 -10.22 6.17
N LEU A 895 -10.29 -10.86 7.19
CA LEU A 895 -10.78 -12.09 7.80
C LEU A 895 -11.44 -11.75 9.14
N SER A 896 -12.63 -12.26 9.36
CA SER A 896 -13.45 -11.92 10.54
C SER A 896 -12.88 -12.48 11.85
N ASN A 897 -13.47 -12.07 12.98
CA ASN A 897 -13.15 -12.63 14.30
C ASN A 897 -13.42 -14.14 14.42
N SER A 898 -14.16 -14.76 13.49
CA SER A 898 -14.47 -16.20 13.49
C SER A 898 -13.80 -16.98 12.36
N TRP A 899 -12.89 -16.35 11.61
CA TRP A 899 -12.18 -17.03 10.54
C TRP A 899 -11.41 -18.25 11.06
N SER A 900 -11.44 -19.33 10.28
CA SER A 900 -10.71 -20.57 10.55
C SER A 900 -10.05 -21.04 9.27
N ASP A 901 -8.71 -21.17 9.30
CA ASP A 901 -7.95 -21.70 8.17
C ASP A 901 -8.41 -23.11 7.80
N ALA A 902 -8.79 -23.95 8.78
CA ALA A 902 -9.29 -25.30 8.52
C ALA A 902 -10.55 -25.31 7.65
N ASN A 903 -11.48 -24.37 7.88
CA ASN A 903 -12.68 -24.24 7.05
C ASN A 903 -12.34 -23.80 5.62
N SER A 904 -11.26 -23.04 5.41
CA SER A 904 -10.81 -22.66 4.07
C SER A 904 -10.36 -23.86 3.23
N PHE A 905 -9.71 -24.85 3.84
CA PHE A 905 -9.30 -26.09 3.16
C PHE A 905 -10.44 -27.10 3.04
N ARG A 906 -11.26 -27.22 4.08
CA ARG A 906 -12.37 -28.18 4.11
C ARG A 906 -13.53 -27.77 3.21
N TYR A 907 -13.85 -26.48 3.20
CA TYR A 907 -15.00 -25.90 2.51
C TYR A 907 -14.57 -24.73 1.61
N PRO A 908 -13.62 -24.96 0.68
CA PRO A 908 -12.99 -23.90 -0.13
C PRO A 908 -14.00 -23.12 -0.98
N PHE A 909 -15.04 -23.76 -1.52
CA PHE A 909 -16.02 -23.11 -2.38
C PHE A 909 -17.43 -23.14 -1.78
N ALA A 910 -17.56 -23.58 -0.52
CA ALA A 910 -18.83 -23.59 0.22
C ALA A 910 -18.83 -22.42 1.22
N VAL A 911 -19.15 -21.22 0.73
CA VAL A 911 -19.09 -19.96 1.50
C VAL A 911 -19.89 -20.02 2.81
N ASN A 912 -21.01 -20.76 2.85
CA ASN A 912 -21.84 -20.92 4.05
C ASN A 912 -21.17 -21.72 5.18
N SER A 913 -20.01 -22.35 4.94
CA SER A 913 -19.22 -23.00 5.99
C SER A 913 -18.08 -22.13 6.50
N ARG A 914 -17.92 -20.91 5.96
CA ARG A 914 -16.98 -19.88 6.41
C ARG A 914 -17.77 -18.68 6.91
N GLN A 915 -18.49 -18.86 8.02
CA GLN A 915 -19.36 -17.82 8.58
C GLN A 915 -18.53 -16.71 9.22
N ALA A 916 -18.75 -15.47 8.78
CA ALA A 916 -18.12 -14.31 9.39
C ALA A 916 -18.82 -13.90 10.69
N THR A 917 -18.10 -13.18 11.54
CA THR A 917 -18.65 -12.48 12.71
C THR A 917 -18.32 -10.99 12.65
N GLU A 918 -19.07 -10.18 13.40
CA GLU A 918 -18.88 -8.73 13.42
C GLU A 918 -17.43 -8.40 13.76
N THR A 919 -16.80 -7.59 12.91
CA THR A 919 -15.39 -7.24 12.99
C THR A 919 -15.22 -5.74 12.82
N THR A 920 -14.35 -5.13 13.63
CA THR A 920 -14.12 -3.68 13.63
C THR A 920 -12.67 -3.37 13.34
N THR A 921 -12.45 -2.55 12.32
CA THR A 921 -11.12 -2.20 11.80
C THR A 921 -10.96 -0.70 11.61
N ARG A 922 -9.79 -0.17 11.99
CA ARG A 922 -9.46 1.26 11.93
C ARG A 922 -8.06 1.49 11.35
N PHE A 923 -7.96 1.74 10.04
CA PHE A 923 -6.68 2.03 9.38
C PHE A 923 -6.87 2.64 7.99
N ALA A 924 -5.91 3.43 7.54
CA ALA A 924 -5.76 3.79 6.14
C ALA A 924 -5.23 2.60 5.33
N MET A 925 -5.73 2.40 4.12
CA MET A 925 -5.39 1.29 3.25
C MET A 925 -4.76 1.82 1.96
N ILE A 926 -3.60 1.27 1.59
CA ILE A 926 -3.08 1.33 0.23
C ILE A 926 -3.04 -0.10 -0.32
N GLY A 927 -3.60 -0.32 -1.50
CA GLY A 927 -3.57 -1.64 -2.11
C GLY A 927 -3.88 -1.61 -3.60
N GLY A 928 -3.71 -2.76 -4.23
CA GLY A 928 -4.09 -2.99 -5.61
C GLY A 928 -5.40 -3.75 -5.77
N MET A 929 -5.92 -3.70 -6.99
CA MET A 929 -7.12 -4.40 -7.41
C MET A 929 -6.83 -5.23 -8.65
N ALA A 930 -7.64 -6.25 -8.92
CA ALA A 930 -7.58 -6.96 -10.19
C ALA A 930 -7.96 -6.02 -11.35
N VAL A 931 -7.41 -6.26 -12.53
CA VAL A 931 -7.69 -5.48 -13.74
C VAL A 931 -9.10 -5.76 -14.24
N SER A 932 -9.83 -4.70 -14.60
CA SER A 932 -11.15 -4.81 -15.23
C SER A 932 -11.04 -4.89 -16.74
N SER A 933 -11.88 -5.70 -17.37
CA SER A 933 -11.97 -5.89 -18.81
C SER A 933 -13.43 -5.92 -19.28
N ASN A 934 -13.69 -5.41 -20.49
CA ASN A 934 -14.98 -5.46 -21.19
C ASN A 934 -15.08 -6.68 -22.11
N ASN A 935 -14.00 -7.44 -22.27
CA ASN A 935 -14.01 -8.66 -23.06
C ASN A 935 -14.92 -9.73 -22.41
N ASN A 936 -15.92 -10.22 -23.14
CA ASN A 936 -16.97 -11.09 -22.60
C ASN A 936 -16.62 -12.59 -22.57
N THR A 937 -15.48 -13.01 -23.13
CA THR A 937 -15.15 -14.45 -23.30
C THR A 937 -13.69 -14.81 -23.05
N PRO A 938 -13.39 -15.81 -22.18
CA PRO A 938 -14.30 -16.58 -21.32
C PRO A 938 -14.95 -15.77 -20.16
N ASN A 939 -16.16 -16.19 -19.79
CA ASN A 939 -16.91 -15.74 -18.61
C ASN A 939 -16.31 -16.41 -17.35
N GLN A 940 -15.88 -15.60 -16.38
CA GLN A 940 -15.27 -16.09 -15.13
C GLN A 940 -16.28 -16.55 -14.06
N GLY A 941 -17.58 -16.56 -14.36
CA GLY A 941 -18.63 -16.92 -13.40
C GLY A 941 -18.85 -15.81 -12.37
N GLY A 942 -20.12 -15.52 -12.08
CA GLY A 942 -20.54 -14.35 -11.31
C GLY A 942 -21.28 -13.33 -12.17
N GLY A 943 -22.07 -12.45 -11.54
CA GLY A 943 -22.96 -11.50 -12.23
C GLY A 943 -22.26 -10.39 -13.03
N ASP A 944 -20.95 -10.22 -12.83
CA ASP A 944 -20.13 -9.11 -13.35
C ASP A 944 -18.88 -9.67 -14.05
N GLN A 945 -18.95 -9.86 -15.37
CA GLN A 945 -17.85 -10.46 -16.16
C GLN A 945 -16.59 -9.58 -16.12
N ARG A 946 -15.45 -10.19 -15.72
CA ARG A 946 -14.08 -9.62 -15.76
C ARG A 946 -13.90 -8.24 -15.13
N LEU A 947 -14.65 -7.92 -14.08
CA LEU A 947 -14.45 -6.66 -13.36
C LEU A 947 -13.44 -6.83 -12.21
N GLY A 948 -12.85 -5.73 -11.74
CA GLY A 948 -11.96 -5.72 -10.57
C GLY A 948 -12.70 -5.82 -9.23
N GLY A 949 -14.03 -5.61 -9.26
CA GLY A 949 -14.92 -5.66 -8.10
C GLY A 949 -15.14 -4.32 -7.41
N GLY A 950 -14.56 -3.23 -7.93
CA GLY A 950 -14.80 -1.86 -7.48
C GLY A 950 -14.51 -1.58 -6.01
N VAL A 951 -14.85 -0.36 -5.55
CA VAL A 951 -14.50 0.11 -4.19
C VAL A 951 -15.12 -0.72 -3.06
N HIS A 952 -16.27 -1.34 -3.33
CA HIS A 952 -17.01 -2.15 -2.37
C HIS A 952 -16.40 -3.55 -2.15
N ASN A 953 -15.43 -3.95 -2.97
CA ASN A 953 -14.65 -5.17 -2.81
C ASN A 953 -13.12 -4.91 -2.87
N PHE A 954 -12.72 -3.63 -2.81
CA PHE A 954 -11.31 -3.24 -2.74
C PHE A 954 -10.62 -3.82 -1.50
N LYS A 955 -11.33 -3.79 -0.36
CA LYS A 955 -11.08 -4.72 0.75
C LYS A 955 -11.67 -6.06 0.35
N ARG A 956 -10.84 -7.08 0.19
CA ARG A 956 -11.28 -8.41 -0.25
C ARG A 956 -11.86 -9.21 0.92
N PHE A 957 -12.71 -10.19 0.61
CA PHE A 957 -13.37 -11.05 1.58
C PHE A 957 -13.35 -12.50 1.09
N LEU A 958 -13.32 -13.45 2.02
CA LEU A 958 -13.35 -14.91 1.76
C LEU A 958 -14.47 -15.65 2.52
N GLU A 959 -15.36 -14.92 3.19
CA GLU A 959 -16.34 -15.47 4.13
C GLU A 959 -17.77 -15.13 3.74
N ASN A 960 -18.73 -15.84 4.34
CA ASN A 960 -20.12 -15.42 4.33
C ASN A 960 -20.33 -14.27 5.32
N TRP A 961 -20.41 -13.04 4.81
CA TRP A 961 -20.80 -11.88 5.60
C TRP A 961 -22.29 -11.53 5.48
N GLY A 962 -23.12 -12.43 4.93
CA GLY A 962 -24.55 -12.17 4.79
C GLY A 962 -25.19 -11.80 6.13
N ASN A 963 -25.80 -10.61 6.20
CA ASN A 963 -26.35 -10.00 7.42
C ASN A 963 -25.34 -9.71 8.55
N VAL A 964 -24.04 -9.89 8.31
CA VAL A 964 -22.95 -9.60 9.27
C VAL A 964 -22.34 -8.24 8.94
N ARG A 965 -22.04 -7.48 9.99
CA ARG A 965 -21.47 -6.14 9.84
C ARG A 965 -19.96 -6.18 9.77
N LEU A 966 -19.42 -5.40 8.83
CA LEU A 966 -18.04 -4.95 8.89
C LEU A 966 -18.02 -3.47 9.24
N ASN A 967 -17.51 -3.15 10.43
CA ASN A 967 -17.24 -1.78 10.85
C ASN A 967 -15.85 -1.39 10.37
N TYR A 968 -15.77 -0.45 9.44
CA TYR A 968 -14.51 0.06 8.91
C TYR A 968 -14.47 1.59 9.03
N THR A 969 -13.43 2.11 9.67
CA THR A 969 -13.11 3.54 9.62
C THR A 969 -11.70 3.73 9.05
N GLY A 970 -11.53 4.57 8.05
CA GLY A 970 -10.22 4.73 7.42
C GLY A 970 -10.23 5.46 6.09
N SER A 971 -9.21 5.19 5.28
CA SER A 971 -9.01 5.76 3.94
C SER A 971 -8.72 4.63 2.95
N LEU A 972 -9.28 4.67 1.74
CA LEU A 972 -9.18 3.62 0.72
C LEU A 972 -8.45 4.16 -0.51
N ILE A 973 -7.16 3.84 -0.61
CA ILE A 973 -6.28 4.35 -1.66
C ILE A 973 -5.86 3.21 -2.58
N ASN A 974 -6.31 3.22 -3.83
CA ASN A 974 -5.86 2.32 -4.88
C ASN A 974 -4.81 3.04 -5.76
N LEU A 975 -3.61 2.50 -5.87
CA LEU A 975 -2.53 3.11 -6.66
C LEU A 975 -2.07 2.28 -7.86
N TYR A 976 -2.36 0.99 -7.90
CA TYR A 976 -1.82 0.04 -8.87
C TYR A 976 -2.76 -1.18 -9.01
N SER A 977 -2.54 -1.99 -10.04
CA SER A 977 -3.12 -3.34 -10.14
C SER A 977 -2.32 -4.32 -9.27
N ALA A 978 -3.01 -5.27 -8.64
CA ALA A 978 -2.37 -6.28 -7.77
C ALA A 978 -1.60 -7.30 -8.62
N ARG A 979 -0.32 -7.56 -8.29
CA ARG A 979 0.61 -8.42 -9.05
C ARG A 979 0.86 -9.78 -8.41
N ASN A 980 0.55 -9.97 -7.13
CA ASN A 980 0.70 -11.24 -6.43
C ASN A 980 -0.65 -11.92 -6.14
N ASN A 981 -1.58 -11.13 -5.60
CA ASN A 981 -2.97 -11.49 -5.42
C ASN A 981 -3.77 -10.95 -6.61
N ASN A 982 -3.47 -11.40 -7.83
CA ASN A 982 -4.08 -10.90 -9.06
C ASN A 982 -5.41 -11.60 -9.42
N GLY A 983 -5.93 -12.50 -8.58
CA GLY A 983 -7.18 -13.22 -8.81
C GLY A 983 -8.39 -12.33 -9.06
N THR A 984 -9.15 -12.68 -10.10
CA THR A 984 -10.27 -11.88 -10.59
C THR A 984 -11.44 -11.78 -9.62
N TYR A 985 -12.31 -10.79 -9.82
CA TYR A 985 -13.51 -10.61 -9.02
C TYR A 985 -14.55 -11.69 -9.25
N LYS A 986 -15.11 -12.22 -8.15
CA LYS A 986 -15.95 -13.40 -8.13
C LYS A 986 -17.01 -13.29 -7.02
N PRO A 987 -18.23 -12.77 -7.31
CA PRO A 987 -19.27 -12.58 -6.30
C PRO A 987 -20.07 -13.84 -5.94
N THR A 988 -20.52 -13.91 -4.67
CA THR A 988 -21.77 -14.55 -4.16
C THR A 988 -22.09 -16.04 -4.37
N THR A 989 -21.21 -16.87 -4.93
CA THR A 989 -21.50 -18.33 -5.06
C THR A 989 -20.40 -19.26 -4.56
N GLY A 990 -19.18 -18.77 -4.29
CA GLY A 990 -18.11 -19.63 -3.74
C GLY A 990 -16.93 -18.94 -3.06
N VAL A 991 -16.76 -17.62 -3.24
CA VAL A 991 -15.67 -16.86 -2.61
C VAL A 991 -16.17 -16.20 -1.32
N TYR A 992 -17.16 -15.29 -1.42
CA TYR A 992 -17.68 -14.54 -0.29
C TYR A 992 -19.13 -14.06 -0.54
N ASN A 993 -19.82 -13.69 0.54
CA ASN A 993 -21.03 -12.86 0.49
C ASN A 993 -20.73 -11.48 1.09
N ALA A 994 -21.32 -10.42 0.55
CA ALA A 994 -21.00 -9.05 0.95
C ALA A 994 -21.49 -8.71 2.38
N PRO A 995 -20.71 -7.93 3.17
CA PRO A 995 -21.12 -7.50 4.50
C PRO A 995 -22.16 -6.38 4.47
N ASN A 996 -22.87 -6.22 5.58
CA ASN A 996 -23.50 -4.95 5.92
C ASN A 996 -22.40 -3.90 6.15
N ARG A 997 -22.29 -2.95 5.21
CA ARG A 997 -21.20 -1.97 5.17
C ARG A 997 -21.47 -0.84 6.16
N ASN A 998 -20.69 -0.79 7.25
CA ASN A 998 -20.64 0.37 8.14
C ASN A 998 -19.29 1.05 7.97
N TRP A 999 -19.14 1.78 6.86
CA TRP A 999 -17.85 2.29 6.40
C TRP A 999 -17.84 3.82 6.44
N VAL A 1000 -16.82 4.38 7.06
CA VAL A 1000 -16.69 5.83 7.22
C VAL A 1000 -15.24 6.26 7.00
N PHE A 1001 -15.06 7.49 6.54
CA PHE A 1001 -13.73 8.10 6.54
C PHE A 1001 -13.27 8.43 7.96
N ASP A 1002 -12.02 8.10 8.28
CA ASP A 1002 -11.44 8.52 9.56
C ASP A 1002 -11.06 10.00 9.52
N SER A 1003 -11.90 10.84 10.11
CA SER A 1003 -11.70 12.29 10.18
C SER A 1003 -10.40 12.71 10.86
N THR A 1004 -9.75 11.83 11.62
CA THR A 1004 -8.45 12.14 12.25
C THR A 1004 -7.32 12.28 11.24
N PHE A 1005 -7.44 11.73 10.02
CA PHE A 1005 -6.44 11.94 8.97
C PHE A 1005 -6.44 13.35 8.39
N LEU A 1006 -7.40 14.21 8.76
CA LEU A 1006 -7.35 15.64 8.47
C LEU A 1006 -6.40 16.40 9.41
N ASP A 1007 -5.95 15.78 10.50
CA ASP A 1007 -4.93 16.34 11.39
C ASP A 1007 -3.54 15.84 10.93
N PRO A 1008 -2.63 16.73 10.48
CA PRO A 1008 -1.31 16.34 10.02
C PRO A 1008 -0.46 15.68 11.11
N ASN A 1009 -0.77 15.88 12.39
CA ASN A 1009 -0.06 15.23 13.51
C ASN A 1009 -0.56 13.82 13.81
N ARG A 1010 -1.59 13.36 13.10
CA ARG A 1010 -2.25 12.05 13.29
C ARG A 1010 -2.20 11.21 12.02
N LEU A 1011 -1.13 11.36 11.25
CA LEU A 1011 -0.89 10.58 10.05
C LEU A 1011 -0.04 9.33 10.38
N PRO A 1012 -0.34 8.17 9.76
CA PRO A 1012 0.51 6.99 9.85
C PRO A 1012 1.95 7.27 9.35
N PRO A 1013 2.99 6.64 9.94
CA PRO A 1013 4.37 6.81 9.49
C PRO A 1013 4.53 6.33 8.03
N GLY A 1014 5.24 7.10 7.22
CA GLY A 1014 5.43 6.79 5.80
C GLY A 1014 4.26 7.17 4.88
N THR A 1015 3.26 7.92 5.38
CA THR A 1015 2.16 8.46 4.56
C THR A 1015 2.67 9.12 3.26
N PRO A 1016 2.19 8.71 2.07
CA PRO A 1016 2.52 9.38 0.82
C PRO A 1016 1.86 10.75 0.68
N PHE A 1017 2.51 11.66 -0.04
CA PHE A 1017 2.03 13.02 -0.26
C PHE A 1017 1.83 13.31 -1.74
N ILE A 1018 0.69 13.90 -2.10
CA ILE A 1018 0.51 14.56 -3.39
C ILE A 1018 1.32 15.85 -3.34
N GLN A 1019 2.13 16.10 -4.37
CA GLN A 1019 2.95 17.30 -4.45
C GLN A 1019 2.53 18.16 -5.64
N PHE A 1020 2.43 19.47 -5.42
CA PHE A 1020 2.32 20.44 -6.51
C PHE A 1020 2.94 21.78 -6.13
N LEU A 1021 3.42 22.49 -7.15
CA LEU A 1021 3.91 23.86 -7.03
C LEU A 1021 2.78 24.83 -7.38
N GLN A 1022 2.57 25.82 -6.52
CA GLN A 1022 1.68 26.93 -6.77
C GLN A 1022 2.51 28.19 -7.03
N LEU A 1023 2.35 28.75 -8.22
CA LEU A 1023 2.98 30.02 -8.64
C LEU A 1023 2.22 31.18 -8.01
N THR A 1024 2.95 32.18 -7.51
CA THR A 1024 2.37 33.51 -7.28
C THR A 1024 2.65 34.42 -8.48
N GLY A 1025 2.01 35.59 -8.51
CA GLY A 1025 2.41 36.64 -9.43
C GLY A 1025 3.86 37.05 -9.22
N PHE A 1026 4.45 37.77 -10.18
CA PHE A 1026 5.73 38.42 -9.98
C PHE A 1026 5.52 39.90 -9.69
N GLU A 1027 6.43 40.48 -8.92
CA GLU A 1027 6.44 41.91 -8.65
C GLU A 1027 7.77 42.50 -9.07
N ARG A 1028 7.71 43.76 -9.51
CA ARG A 1028 8.89 44.58 -9.75
C ARG A 1028 9.32 45.23 -8.44
N ILE A 1029 10.59 45.13 -8.12
CA ILE A 1029 11.18 45.84 -6.99
C ILE A 1029 11.81 47.11 -7.53
N ASN A 1030 11.25 48.25 -7.13
CA ASN A 1030 11.88 49.55 -7.36
C ASN A 1030 12.80 49.81 -6.17
N ASN A 1031 14.12 49.78 -6.42
CA ASN A 1031 15.10 50.31 -5.48
C ASN A 1031 15.30 51.80 -5.73
#